data_AF-A0A937VVY3-F1
#
_entry.id   AF-A0A937VVY3-F1
#
_cell.length_a   1.000
_cell.length_b   1.000
_cell.length_c   1.000
_cell.angle_alpha   90.00
_cell.angle_beta   90.00
_cell.angle_gamma   90.00
#
_symmetry.space_group_name_H-M   'P 1'
#
loop_
_entity.id
_entity.type
_entity.pdbx_description
1 polymer ?
#
loop_
_entity_poly.entity_id
_entity_poly.type
_entity_poly.pdbx_seq_one_letter_code
_entity_poly.pdbx_strand_id
1 'polypeptide(L)'
;MSKATNDSRSNSDNLKLLGDFTVNLPLFSDLNHFFKRFYTNEFRSLSDKAKRSEIHQALCSLIEKENQPCFLLGAVVDFVDKINKEKIVNNYSFTQFELWLNQFSNLTNEENLHIRGKIVGKWVPRDAYQTLFPIGMGKMYPGSHYVTAHASPDLDTTVASFWGWVDAFGARVSHGLHLWNVPGGPPSSQVEIQFLFDHPIGDATFEVLTKKRTALTLSSVDLMTQKGFLKKRVNESTYSIDHERNQNAVVVIDDHGRILGDWRNIDVEGVKQVVMQLGNCLRWFESYFHINLTSLFAKVELSRLDLEEFSLKFFSQPFKVCSFVKDLTKKQQKHLNDFLSKILLVPKGLDATFEEFSLGLESLGVAHLQYFIQEIKIAASSKIFNTDGSIVENRSEIFSCLEKILRALETGIEKVKEYVDTLGIALNIKREVLGYTPKVVSYRADVEEVKTTMGSYSYLTVTASDHEGGQIPLGVIHAGDLQKPILGTVSLRDFCNREETKIPPYFEVISVIDHHKTALNTSSTPMAFISDQQSSNALIAEKSFEINDQFGLNGRSLDDINKEVSEIVKDQKNHSDRRLLQRLLQKQIVSDIQKDYFIDPKREFLEYLHFLYAILDDTDLLSKVSYRDLDCIASLLNRMKTIASGKESEIIVFDDLARDDTYISRAAKRILQNADMYSLYRKIYHLKEENVEHNFRICVKGEASSVFADTKEQNGCCRVGQTKMFAKNHPTYLTYSNQIRGLWYADASKFFSERSEFDLHIHMVSTIPGAEDVYAGTEGSYEHKDELWLWIPSTDLATEHLKSFLSSFKQQPAIANNDIEVEFLGDNAAMLDQIFNESFFPVPRRETAKYEGIRLPIAILRYNAGTLNSRKAMISPYLPKIL
;
A
#
# COMPACT_ATOMS: atom_id res chain seq x y z
N MET A 1 42.74 7.39 -65.97
CA MET A 1 43.21 7.65 -64.59
C MET A 1 41.99 7.69 -63.68
N SER A 2 41.68 6.54 -63.10
CA SER A 2 40.58 6.32 -62.16
C SER A 2 41.02 6.66 -60.74
N LYS A 3 40.24 7.46 -60.02
CA LYS A 3 40.25 7.44 -58.55
C LYS A 3 38.87 7.00 -58.09
N ALA A 4 38.75 5.69 -57.92
CA ALA A 4 37.71 5.06 -57.12
C ALA A 4 38.02 5.40 -55.65
N THR A 5 37.14 6.16 -55.00
CA THR A 5 37.07 6.22 -53.55
C THR A 5 36.25 5.02 -53.10
N ASN A 6 36.92 4.11 -52.40
CA ASN A 6 36.33 2.94 -51.76
C ASN A 6 35.23 3.36 -50.78
N ASP A 7 33.99 3.19 -51.22
CA ASP A 7 32.83 3.09 -50.35
C ASP A 7 32.84 1.67 -49.75
N SER A 8 33.63 1.48 -48.69
CA SER A 8 33.52 0.28 -47.86
C SER A 8 32.27 0.42 -47.00
N ARG A 9 31.12 0.10 -47.58
CA ARG A 9 29.93 -0.33 -46.85
C ARG A 9 30.31 -1.62 -46.11
N SER A 10 30.91 -1.48 -44.94
CA SER A 10 30.88 -2.52 -43.93
C SER A 10 29.41 -2.75 -43.59
N ASN A 11 28.96 -4.00 -43.69
CA ASN A 11 27.70 -4.47 -43.15
C ASN A 11 27.44 -3.84 -41.78
N SER A 12 26.61 -2.80 -41.74
CA SER A 12 26.00 -2.36 -40.49
C SER A 12 25.01 -3.45 -40.13
N ASP A 13 25.41 -4.35 -39.24
CA ASP A 13 24.44 -5.04 -38.40
C ASP A 13 23.45 -3.97 -37.94
N ASN A 14 22.15 -4.16 -38.23
CA ASN A 14 21.08 -3.29 -37.76
C ASN A 14 21.09 -3.32 -36.23
N LEU A 15 21.95 -2.51 -35.61
CA LEU A 15 22.04 -2.35 -34.17
C LEU A 15 20.74 -1.70 -33.73
N LYS A 16 19.87 -2.48 -33.09
CA LYS A 16 18.62 -1.99 -32.49
C LYS A 16 18.96 -0.80 -31.58
N LEU A 17 18.25 0.31 -31.79
CA LEU A 17 18.38 1.48 -30.93
C LEU A 17 17.67 1.21 -29.60
N LEU A 18 18.04 1.92 -28.54
CA LEU A 18 17.42 1.76 -27.22
C LEU A 18 15.90 1.96 -27.26
N GLY A 19 15.44 2.91 -28.07
CA GLY A 19 14.01 3.14 -28.31
C GLY A 19 13.32 1.93 -28.90
N ASP A 20 13.98 1.10 -29.70
CA ASP A 20 13.37 -0.09 -30.30
C ASP A 20 13.29 -1.29 -29.33
N PHE A 21 13.89 -1.15 -28.15
CA PHE A 21 13.86 -2.18 -27.12
C PHE A 21 12.56 -2.09 -26.31
N THR A 22 11.71 -3.12 -26.44
CA THR A 22 10.47 -3.22 -25.66
C THR A 22 10.68 -4.17 -24.47
N VAL A 23 10.41 -3.69 -23.27
CA VAL A 23 10.37 -4.53 -22.07
C VAL A 23 9.03 -5.27 -22.01
N ASN A 24 9.02 -6.51 -22.48
CA ASN A 24 7.87 -7.40 -22.32
C ASN A 24 8.03 -8.20 -21.03
N LEU A 25 7.31 -7.81 -19.98
CA LEU A 25 7.26 -8.58 -18.74
C LEU A 25 6.48 -9.87 -18.98
N PRO A 26 6.97 -11.02 -18.48
CA PRO A 26 6.26 -12.28 -18.62
C PRO A 26 4.92 -12.21 -17.86
N LEU A 27 3.89 -12.83 -18.42
CA LEU A 27 2.64 -13.16 -17.72
C LEU A 27 2.68 -14.64 -17.33
N PHE A 28 1.91 -15.02 -16.30
CA PHE A 28 1.82 -16.43 -15.93
C PHE A 28 1.25 -17.27 -17.09
N SER A 29 1.97 -18.33 -17.46
CA SER A 29 1.52 -19.23 -18.52
C SER A 29 0.21 -19.93 -18.13
N ASP A 30 -0.71 -20.06 -19.09
CA ASP A 30 -1.97 -20.80 -18.94
C ASP A 30 -2.91 -20.31 -17.80
N LEU A 31 -2.87 -19.00 -17.52
CA LEU A 31 -3.71 -18.36 -16.51
C LEU A 31 -5.21 -18.63 -16.74
N ASN A 32 -5.65 -18.74 -17.99
CA ASN A 32 -7.04 -19.04 -18.35
C ASN A 32 -7.47 -20.45 -17.91
N HIS A 33 -6.64 -21.47 -18.15
CA HIS A 33 -6.94 -22.81 -17.64
C HIS A 33 -6.90 -22.81 -16.12
N PHE A 34 -5.93 -22.13 -15.51
CA PHE A 34 -5.80 -22.09 -14.06
C PHE A 34 -7.05 -21.50 -13.39
N PHE A 35 -7.59 -20.40 -13.95
CA PHE A 35 -8.78 -19.73 -13.43
C PHE A 35 -10.05 -20.59 -13.52
N LYS A 36 -10.12 -21.58 -14.44
CA LYS A 36 -11.25 -22.54 -14.49
C LYS A 36 -11.51 -23.21 -13.14
N ARG A 37 -10.49 -23.38 -12.31
CA ARG A 37 -10.65 -23.93 -10.95
C ARG A 37 -11.49 -23.04 -10.03
N PHE A 38 -11.44 -21.72 -10.19
CA PHE A 38 -12.26 -20.78 -9.40
C PHE A 38 -13.73 -20.73 -9.86
N TYR A 39 -14.05 -21.37 -10.98
CA TYR A 39 -15.41 -21.49 -11.50
C TYR A 39 -16.11 -22.80 -11.10
N THR A 40 -15.41 -23.72 -10.43
CA THR A 40 -16.02 -24.97 -9.98
C THR A 40 -17.05 -24.71 -8.88
N ASN A 41 -18.06 -25.59 -8.79
CA ASN A 41 -19.04 -25.54 -7.70
C ASN A 41 -18.38 -25.73 -6.34
N GLU A 42 -17.32 -26.54 -6.28
CA GLU A 42 -16.49 -26.76 -5.10
C GLU A 42 -15.93 -25.43 -4.59
N PHE A 43 -15.21 -24.67 -5.43
CA PHE A 43 -14.67 -23.37 -5.04
C PHE A 43 -15.76 -22.37 -4.66
N ARG A 44 -16.85 -22.32 -5.43
CA ARG A 44 -17.95 -21.38 -5.18
C ARG A 44 -18.65 -21.63 -3.84
N SER A 45 -18.69 -22.89 -3.40
CA SER A 45 -19.26 -23.29 -2.11
C SER A 45 -18.38 -22.94 -0.90
N LEU A 46 -17.11 -22.57 -1.12
CA LEU A 46 -16.21 -22.16 -0.05
C LEU A 46 -16.64 -20.83 0.59
N SER A 47 -16.32 -20.68 1.87
CA SER A 47 -16.42 -19.40 2.56
C SER A 47 -15.44 -18.38 1.96
N ASP A 48 -15.73 -17.09 2.09
CA ASP A 48 -14.87 -16.01 1.59
C ASP A 48 -13.41 -16.12 2.06
N LYS A 49 -13.22 -16.53 3.31
CA LYS A 49 -11.89 -16.74 3.88
C LYS A 49 -11.16 -17.89 3.18
N ALA A 50 -11.84 -19.01 2.95
CA ALA A 50 -11.28 -20.15 2.25
C ALA A 50 -10.97 -19.82 0.78
N LYS A 51 -11.87 -19.11 0.09
CA LYS A 51 -11.63 -18.60 -1.28
C LYS A 51 -10.37 -17.75 -1.36
N ARG A 52 -10.22 -16.76 -0.48
CA ARG A 52 -9.02 -15.90 -0.44
C ARG A 52 -7.76 -16.72 -0.17
N SER A 53 -7.81 -17.66 0.79
CA SER A 53 -6.67 -18.53 1.09
C SER A 53 -6.22 -19.34 -0.14
N GLU A 54 -7.16 -19.92 -0.89
CA GLU A 54 -6.84 -20.65 -2.11
C GLU A 54 -6.29 -19.75 -3.22
N ILE A 55 -6.81 -18.53 -3.36
CA ILE A 55 -6.29 -17.53 -4.32
C ILE A 55 -4.85 -17.13 -3.96
N HIS A 56 -4.56 -16.90 -2.67
CA HIS A 56 -3.20 -16.57 -2.23
C HIS A 56 -2.22 -17.72 -2.47
N GLN A 57 -2.60 -18.95 -2.11
CA GLN A 57 -1.79 -20.15 -2.34
C GLN A 57 -1.55 -20.38 -3.83
N ALA A 58 -2.57 -20.16 -4.66
CA ALA A 58 -2.47 -20.21 -6.11
C ALA A 58 -1.43 -19.23 -6.65
N LEU A 59 -1.53 -17.96 -6.27
CA LEU A 59 -0.58 -16.93 -6.71
C LEU A 59 0.85 -17.26 -6.26
N CYS A 60 1.04 -17.69 -5.01
CA CYS A 60 2.34 -18.10 -4.49
C CYS A 60 2.91 -19.28 -5.30
N SER A 61 2.10 -20.31 -5.57
CA SER A 61 2.51 -21.48 -6.35
C SER A 61 2.89 -21.13 -7.78
N LEU A 62 2.22 -20.15 -8.40
CA LEU A 62 2.57 -19.65 -9.73
C LEU A 62 3.94 -18.95 -9.68
N ILE A 63 4.16 -18.09 -8.69
CA ILE A 63 5.44 -17.41 -8.49
C ILE A 63 6.57 -18.41 -8.24
N GLU A 64 6.37 -19.43 -7.41
CA GLU A 64 7.37 -20.46 -7.08
C GLU A 64 7.83 -21.23 -8.31
N LYS A 65 6.93 -21.56 -9.23
CA LYS A 65 7.21 -22.38 -10.42
C LYS A 65 8.04 -21.68 -11.49
N GLU A 66 8.07 -20.35 -11.52
CA GLU A 66 8.80 -19.61 -12.55
C GLU A 66 10.32 -19.81 -12.44
N ASN A 67 11.01 -19.95 -13.57
CA ASN A 67 12.47 -20.11 -13.56
C ASN A 67 13.17 -18.79 -13.30
N GLN A 68 14.35 -18.85 -12.68
CA GLN A 68 15.16 -17.67 -12.37
C GLN A 68 16.26 -17.46 -13.42
N PRO A 69 16.70 -16.22 -13.65
CA PRO A 69 16.14 -14.97 -13.12
C PRO A 69 14.74 -14.67 -13.70
N CYS A 70 13.88 -14.04 -12.91
CA CYS A 70 12.55 -13.61 -13.34
C CYS A 70 12.11 -12.30 -12.67
N PHE A 71 11.36 -11.48 -13.39
CA PHE A 71 10.67 -10.29 -12.87
C PHE A 71 9.16 -10.41 -13.09
N LEU A 72 8.41 -10.68 -12.02
CA LEU A 72 6.99 -11.11 -12.08
C LEU A 72 5.98 -10.04 -11.65
N LEU A 73 6.39 -8.79 -11.40
CA LEU A 73 5.48 -7.74 -10.93
C LEU A 73 4.28 -7.56 -11.88
N GLY A 74 4.53 -7.52 -13.20
CA GLY A 74 3.46 -7.43 -14.19
C GLY A 74 2.50 -8.63 -14.18
N ALA A 75 3.04 -9.86 -14.08
CA ALA A 75 2.22 -11.07 -13.94
C ALA A 75 1.33 -11.06 -12.68
N VAL A 76 1.85 -10.53 -11.57
CA VAL A 76 1.08 -10.39 -10.32
C VAL A 76 0.00 -9.32 -10.43
N VAL A 77 0.30 -8.19 -11.07
CA VAL A 77 -0.70 -7.13 -11.34
C VAL A 77 -1.83 -7.68 -12.21
N ASP A 78 -1.50 -8.35 -13.32
CA ASP A 78 -2.47 -9.00 -14.22
C ASP A 78 -3.33 -10.04 -13.47
N PHE A 79 -2.72 -10.88 -12.63
CA PHE A 79 -3.45 -11.85 -11.82
C PHE A 79 -4.47 -11.17 -10.89
N VAL A 80 -4.06 -10.14 -10.15
CA VAL A 80 -4.93 -9.43 -9.21
C VAL A 80 -6.05 -8.70 -9.94
N ASP A 81 -5.74 -8.02 -11.04
CA ASP A 81 -6.71 -7.32 -11.88
C ASP A 81 -7.77 -8.30 -12.42
N LYS A 82 -7.35 -9.46 -12.91
CA LYS A 82 -8.26 -10.49 -13.41
C LYS A 82 -9.21 -11.02 -12.32
N ILE A 83 -8.71 -11.26 -11.11
CA ILE A 83 -9.55 -11.66 -9.96
C ILE A 83 -10.65 -10.62 -9.71
N ASN A 84 -10.32 -9.33 -9.79
CA ASN A 84 -11.25 -8.22 -9.57
C ASN A 84 -12.25 -8.06 -10.74
N LYS A 85 -11.78 -8.07 -11.99
CA LYS A 85 -12.62 -7.98 -13.19
C LYS A 85 -13.63 -9.13 -13.28
N GLU A 86 -13.20 -10.35 -12.96
CA GLU A 86 -14.05 -11.54 -12.95
C GLU A 86 -14.88 -11.69 -11.67
N LYS A 87 -14.71 -10.78 -10.69
CA LYS A 87 -15.42 -10.73 -9.40
C LYS A 87 -15.36 -12.07 -8.66
N ILE A 88 -14.22 -12.75 -8.70
CA ILE A 88 -14.03 -14.05 -8.04
C ILE A 88 -14.15 -13.90 -6.52
N VAL A 89 -13.64 -12.79 -5.97
CA VAL A 89 -13.87 -12.34 -4.59
C VAL A 89 -14.04 -10.81 -4.58
N ASN A 90 -14.71 -10.28 -3.56
CA ASN A 90 -14.90 -8.84 -3.44
C ASN A 90 -13.59 -8.14 -3.05
N ASN A 91 -13.12 -7.19 -3.87
CA ASN A 91 -11.99 -6.30 -3.60
C ASN A 91 -10.72 -7.05 -3.15
N TYR A 92 -10.08 -7.76 -4.08
CA TYR A 92 -8.77 -8.37 -3.88
C TYR A 92 -7.67 -7.34 -4.16
N SER A 93 -6.63 -7.29 -3.32
CA SER A 93 -5.53 -6.35 -3.50
C SER A 93 -4.18 -7.00 -3.26
N PHE A 94 -3.12 -6.42 -3.84
CA PHE A 94 -1.75 -6.87 -3.61
C PHE A 94 -1.38 -6.89 -2.12
N THR A 95 -1.83 -5.87 -1.36
CA THR A 95 -1.60 -5.79 0.09
C THR A 95 -2.25 -6.94 0.87
N GLN A 96 -3.34 -7.54 0.37
CA GLN A 96 -3.91 -8.74 1.01
C GLN A 96 -3.02 -9.96 0.77
N PHE A 97 -2.42 -10.08 -0.41
CA PHE A 97 -1.44 -11.14 -0.69
C PHE A 97 -0.17 -10.96 0.15
N GLU A 98 0.34 -9.73 0.29
CA GLU A 98 1.46 -9.47 1.18
C GLU A 98 1.14 -9.80 2.65
N LEU A 99 -0.05 -9.43 3.12
CA LEU A 99 -0.50 -9.78 4.46
C LEU A 99 -0.53 -11.30 4.65
N TRP A 100 -1.04 -12.03 3.64
CA TRP A 100 -1.00 -13.48 3.63
C TRP A 100 0.42 -14.05 3.66
N LEU A 101 1.34 -13.51 2.86
CA LEU A 101 2.75 -13.90 2.90
C LEU A 101 3.35 -13.73 4.29
N ASN A 102 3.08 -12.60 4.95
CA ASN A 102 3.68 -12.26 6.24
C ASN A 102 3.08 -13.01 7.43
N GLN A 103 1.78 -13.31 7.39
CA GLN A 103 1.04 -13.75 8.57
C GLN A 103 0.46 -15.18 8.43
N PHE A 104 0.22 -15.68 7.22
CA PHE A 104 -0.61 -16.87 6.99
C PHE A 104 0.00 -17.94 6.07
N SER A 105 1.10 -17.65 5.38
CA SER A 105 1.68 -18.53 4.34
C SER A 105 2.44 -19.74 4.89
N ASN A 106 2.81 -19.73 6.17
CA ASN A 106 3.74 -20.69 6.80
C ASN A 106 5.14 -20.74 6.16
N LEU A 107 5.46 -19.86 5.22
CA LEU A 107 6.79 -19.74 4.65
C LEU A 107 7.79 -19.28 5.71
N THR A 108 9.00 -19.82 5.64
CA THR A 108 10.14 -19.27 6.36
C THR A 108 10.45 -17.85 5.89
N ASN A 109 11.23 -17.11 6.69
CA ASN A 109 11.63 -15.75 6.32
C ASN A 109 12.40 -15.72 4.99
N GLU A 110 13.24 -16.73 4.72
CA GLU A 110 14.04 -16.83 3.50
C GLU A 110 13.17 -17.15 2.28
N GLU A 111 12.26 -18.11 2.38
CA GLU A 111 11.30 -18.41 1.29
C GLU A 111 10.43 -17.18 0.97
N ASN A 112 9.93 -16.47 1.98
CA ASN A 112 9.13 -15.25 1.78
C ASN A 112 9.95 -14.16 1.07
N LEU A 113 11.20 -13.95 1.51
CA LEU A 113 12.14 -13.03 0.87
C LEU A 113 12.44 -13.44 -0.59
N HIS A 114 12.55 -14.73 -0.87
CA HIS A 114 12.77 -15.27 -2.21
C HIS A 114 11.56 -15.07 -3.13
N ILE A 115 10.33 -15.31 -2.64
CA ILE A 115 9.08 -14.97 -3.35
C ILE A 115 9.06 -13.49 -3.72
N ARG A 116 9.39 -12.61 -2.76
CA ARG A 116 9.48 -11.16 -2.99
C ARG A 116 10.52 -10.85 -4.06
N GLY A 117 11.70 -11.47 -4.00
CA GLY A 117 12.78 -11.35 -4.97
C GLY A 117 12.35 -11.67 -6.40
N LYS A 118 11.57 -12.73 -6.60
CA LYS A 118 11.01 -13.10 -7.92
C LYS A 118 9.94 -12.12 -8.40
N ILE A 119 9.10 -11.61 -7.51
CA ILE A 119 8.11 -10.57 -7.85
C ILE A 119 8.83 -9.31 -8.33
N VAL A 120 9.83 -8.84 -7.57
CA VAL A 120 10.51 -7.58 -7.87
C VAL A 120 11.65 -7.71 -8.86
N GLY A 121 12.02 -8.92 -9.29
CA GLY A 121 13.11 -9.14 -10.25
C GLY A 121 14.52 -8.92 -9.69
N LYS A 122 14.68 -8.96 -8.37
CA LYS A 122 15.94 -8.70 -7.67
C LYS A 122 16.00 -9.54 -6.39
N TRP A 123 16.80 -10.60 -6.42
CA TRP A 123 17.11 -11.46 -5.28
C TRP A 123 18.58 -11.29 -4.89
N VAL A 124 18.84 -10.47 -3.88
CA VAL A 124 20.18 -10.12 -3.39
C VAL A 124 20.23 -10.24 -1.87
N PRO A 125 21.40 -10.32 -1.22
CA PRO A 125 21.49 -10.26 0.23
C PRO A 125 20.75 -9.04 0.76
N ARG A 126 19.93 -9.22 1.80
CA ARG A 126 19.12 -8.13 2.36
C ARG A 126 19.96 -6.91 2.78
N ASP A 127 21.16 -7.15 3.29
CA ASP A 127 22.09 -6.09 3.69
C ASP A 127 22.60 -5.25 2.51
N ALA A 128 22.50 -5.72 1.26
CA ALA A 128 22.81 -4.91 0.07
C ALA A 128 21.89 -3.68 -0.06
N TYR A 129 20.65 -3.78 0.43
CA TYR A 129 19.72 -2.66 0.48
C TYR A 129 20.07 -1.62 1.56
N GLN A 130 21.16 -1.81 2.33
CA GLN A 130 21.68 -0.84 3.29
C GLN A 130 22.13 0.49 2.64
N THR A 131 22.19 0.59 1.30
CA THR A 131 22.35 1.88 0.62
C THR A 131 21.03 2.60 0.32
N LEU A 132 19.88 1.97 0.56
CA LEU A 132 18.54 2.55 0.34
C LEU A 132 17.70 2.63 1.63
N PHE A 133 17.90 1.69 2.56
CA PHE A 133 17.24 1.67 3.86
C PHE A 133 18.22 1.31 4.99
N PRO A 134 18.11 1.89 6.20
CA PRO A 134 19.00 1.58 7.31
C PRO A 134 18.65 0.24 8.00
N ILE A 135 18.85 -0.87 7.27
CA ILE A 135 18.38 -2.22 7.62
C ILE A 135 19.48 -3.28 7.80
N GLY A 136 20.75 -2.89 7.74
CA GLY A 136 21.91 -3.77 7.89
C GLY A 136 21.97 -4.46 9.26
N MET A 137 22.84 -5.46 9.38
CA MET A 137 22.95 -6.31 10.57
C MET A 137 21.63 -7.02 10.90
N GLY A 138 20.83 -7.36 9.87
CA GLY A 138 19.55 -8.07 10.03
C GLY A 138 18.41 -7.24 10.66
N LYS A 139 18.55 -5.91 10.74
CA LYS A 139 17.54 -5.04 11.36
C LYS A 139 16.24 -5.02 10.54
N MET A 140 15.11 -5.31 11.19
CA MET A 140 13.77 -5.19 10.60
C MET A 140 12.91 -4.25 11.46
N TYR A 141 12.20 -3.32 10.82
CA TYR A 141 11.39 -2.34 11.53
C TYR A 141 10.02 -2.92 11.94
N PRO A 142 9.44 -2.50 13.08
CA PRO A 142 8.10 -2.89 13.47
C PRO A 142 7.03 -2.22 12.59
N GLY A 143 5.87 -2.86 12.47
CA GLY A 143 4.70 -2.32 11.75
C GLY A 143 4.87 -2.21 10.24
N SER A 144 3.93 -1.52 9.58
CA SER A 144 3.97 -1.28 8.14
C SER A 144 4.98 -0.19 7.76
N HIS A 145 5.56 -0.33 6.56
CA HIS A 145 6.47 0.63 5.94
C HIS A 145 5.78 1.32 4.75
N TYR A 146 5.80 2.65 4.73
CA TYR A 146 5.30 3.44 3.61
C TYR A 146 6.46 3.98 2.78
N VAL A 147 6.32 3.95 1.46
CA VAL A 147 7.13 4.78 0.56
C VAL A 147 6.15 5.71 -0.14
N THR A 148 6.33 7.01 0.01
CA THR A 148 5.35 7.99 -0.44
C THR A 148 5.95 8.97 -1.43
N ALA A 149 5.16 9.30 -2.45
CA ALA A 149 5.33 10.49 -3.27
C ALA A 149 4.90 11.74 -2.50
N HIS A 150 5.24 12.93 -3.02
CA HIS A 150 4.77 14.21 -2.48
C HIS A 150 3.26 14.43 -2.70
N ALA A 151 2.71 15.51 -2.15
CA ALA A 151 1.26 15.72 -2.10
C ALA A 151 0.60 15.97 -3.46
N SER A 152 1.38 16.42 -4.46
CA SER A 152 0.91 16.71 -5.83
C SER A 152 1.76 15.95 -6.86
N PRO A 153 1.69 14.61 -6.89
CA PRO A 153 2.68 13.79 -7.57
C PRO A 153 2.90 14.17 -9.04
N ASP A 154 4.15 14.45 -9.39
CA ASP A 154 4.66 14.54 -10.76
C ASP A 154 5.37 13.24 -11.15
N LEU A 155 6.03 13.22 -12.31
CA LEU A 155 6.73 12.04 -12.80
C LEU A 155 7.91 11.68 -11.89
N ASP A 156 8.68 12.67 -11.42
CA ASP A 156 9.90 12.47 -10.64
C ASP A 156 9.59 11.73 -9.33
N THR A 157 8.70 12.29 -8.51
CA THR A 157 8.32 11.67 -7.23
C THR A 157 7.60 10.34 -7.44
N THR A 158 6.84 10.17 -8.53
CA THR A 158 6.11 8.94 -8.80
C THR A 158 7.08 7.80 -9.10
N VAL A 159 8.07 8.03 -9.95
CA VAL A 159 9.12 7.05 -10.25
C VAL A 159 9.98 6.78 -9.03
N ALA A 160 10.40 7.83 -8.33
CA ALA A 160 11.28 7.75 -7.17
C ALA A 160 10.63 6.93 -6.03
N SER A 161 9.36 7.21 -5.73
CA SER A 161 8.57 6.46 -4.74
C SER A 161 8.23 5.04 -5.18
N PHE A 162 7.99 4.81 -6.49
CA PHE A 162 7.73 3.47 -7.02
C PHE A 162 8.92 2.54 -6.80
N TRP A 163 10.12 2.90 -7.28
CA TRP A 163 11.30 2.04 -7.12
C TRP A 163 11.74 1.95 -5.66
N GLY A 164 11.56 3.01 -4.88
CA GLY A 164 11.68 2.94 -3.43
C GLY A 164 10.76 1.90 -2.80
N TRP A 165 9.50 1.79 -3.24
CA TRP A 165 8.57 0.76 -2.77
C TRP A 165 8.95 -0.64 -3.25
N VAL A 166 9.30 -0.79 -4.53
CA VAL A 166 9.71 -2.09 -5.11
C VAL A 166 10.89 -2.66 -4.31
N ASP A 167 11.91 -1.84 -4.04
CA ASP A 167 13.08 -2.27 -3.28
C ASP A 167 12.75 -2.47 -1.79
N ALA A 168 11.87 -1.65 -1.19
CA ALA A 168 11.43 -1.85 0.19
C ALA A 168 10.66 -3.16 0.37
N PHE A 169 9.78 -3.49 -0.58
CA PHE A 169 9.02 -4.75 -0.62
C PHE A 169 9.95 -5.94 -0.84
N GLY A 170 10.92 -5.84 -1.75
CA GLY A 170 11.94 -6.87 -2.01
C GLY A 170 12.82 -7.14 -0.79
N ALA A 171 13.30 -6.08 -0.14
CA ALA A 171 14.17 -6.17 1.04
C ALA A 171 13.42 -6.57 2.33
N ARG A 172 12.08 -6.47 2.33
CA ARG A 172 11.24 -6.60 3.54
C ARG A 172 11.80 -5.73 4.68
N VAL A 173 11.73 -4.41 4.46
CA VAL A 173 12.23 -3.38 5.40
C VAL A 173 11.57 -3.49 6.77
N SER A 174 10.28 -3.85 6.83
CA SER A 174 9.53 -4.01 8.08
C SER A 174 8.79 -5.35 8.19
N HIS A 175 8.31 -5.66 9.40
CA HIS A 175 7.52 -6.86 9.69
C HIS A 175 6.09 -6.80 9.12
N GLY A 176 5.56 -5.58 8.93
CA GLY A 176 4.21 -5.33 8.42
C GLY A 176 4.15 -5.25 6.89
N LEU A 177 3.22 -4.44 6.39
CA LEU A 177 2.99 -4.25 4.94
C LEU A 177 3.95 -3.22 4.35
N HIS A 178 4.26 -3.33 3.06
CA HIS A 178 5.03 -2.35 2.31
C HIS A 178 4.09 -1.63 1.35
N LEU A 179 3.85 -0.35 1.62
CA LEU A 179 2.76 0.41 1.00
C LEU A 179 3.34 1.54 0.15
N TRP A 180 3.06 1.48 -1.15
CA TRP A 180 3.31 2.59 -2.05
C TRP A 180 2.16 3.59 -1.94
N ASN A 181 2.45 4.82 -1.51
CA ASN A 181 1.45 5.88 -1.42
C ASN A 181 1.71 6.96 -2.47
N VAL A 182 0.71 7.22 -3.30
CA VAL A 182 0.70 8.27 -4.32
C VAL A 182 -0.50 9.16 -4.03
N PRO A 183 -0.35 10.22 -3.21
CA PRO A 183 -1.45 11.10 -2.81
C PRO A 183 -2.28 11.59 -4.00
N GLY A 184 -3.60 11.41 -3.98
CA GLY A 184 -4.47 11.81 -5.10
C GLY A 184 -4.43 10.88 -6.33
N GLY A 185 -3.44 9.98 -6.44
CA GLY A 185 -3.23 9.11 -7.59
C GLY A 185 -2.15 9.63 -8.56
N PRO A 186 -1.87 8.88 -9.64
CA PRO A 186 -0.86 9.30 -10.62
C PRO A 186 -1.26 10.60 -11.31
N PRO A 187 -0.30 11.39 -11.83
CA PRO A 187 -0.58 12.61 -12.57
C PRO A 187 -1.41 12.31 -13.82
N SER A 188 -2.67 12.74 -13.82
CA SER A 188 -3.67 12.36 -14.84
C SER A 188 -3.44 12.97 -16.23
N SER A 189 -2.58 13.99 -16.34
CA SER A 189 -2.30 14.70 -17.59
C SER A 189 -0.99 14.31 -18.27
N GLN A 190 -0.21 13.40 -17.67
CA GLN A 190 1.10 12.98 -18.18
C GLN A 190 0.99 11.66 -18.96
N VAL A 191 1.31 11.73 -20.26
CA VAL A 191 1.31 10.55 -21.17
C VAL A 191 2.40 9.55 -20.81
N GLU A 192 3.43 10.01 -20.10
CA GLU A 192 4.55 9.23 -19.60
C GLU A 192 4.10 8.15 -18.63
N ILE A 193 3.05 8.39 -17.83
CA ILE A 193 2.54 7.40 -16.89
C ILE A 193 2.06 6.15 -17.62
N GLN A 194 1.27 6.31 -18.68
CA GLN A 194 0.78 5.19 -19.49
C GLN A 194 1.95 4.45 -20.15
N PHE A 195 2.91 5.20 -20.70
CA PHE A 195 4.06 4.63 -21.38
C PHE A 195 5.00 3.85 -20.44
N LEU A 196 5.24 4.36 -19.22
CA LEU A 196 6.21 3.81 -18.28
C LEU A 196 5.61 2.78 -17.32
N PHE A 197 4.33 2.86 -16.99
CA PHE A 197 3.72 1.94 -16.03
C PHE A 197 2.72 1.01 -16.69
N ASP A 198 1.72 1.56 -17.37
CA ASP A 198 0.58 0.77 -17.87
C ASP A 198 1.02 -0.20 -18.98
N HIS A 199 1.84 0.25 -19.94
CA HIS A 199 2.33 -0.61 -21.01
C HIS A 199 3.26 -1.75 -20.54
N PRO A 200 4.31 -1.50 -19.73
CA PRO A 200 5.22 -2.58 -19.33
C PRO A 200 4.73 -3.43 -18.15
N ILE A 201 3.99 -2.86 -17.19
CA ILE A 201 3.56 -3.55 -15.95
C ILE A 201 2.08 -3.96 -16.05
N GLY A 202 1.22 -3.11 -16.61
CA GLY A 202 -0.21 -3.38 -16.85
C GLY A 202 -1.10 -2.21 -16.43
N ASP A 203 -2.23 -2.02 -17.12
CA ASP A 203 -3.18 -0.91 -16.93
C ASP A 203 -3.71 -0.76 -15.49
N ALA A 204 -3.72 -1.84 -14.71
CA ALA A 204 -4.21 -1.85 -13.33
C ALA A 204 -3.12 -1.53 -12.29
N THR A 205 -1.90 -1.15 -12.71
CA THR A 205 -0.73 -0.96 -11.83
C THR A 205 -1.04 -0.04 -10.64
N PHE A 206 -1.57 1.15 -10.91
CA PHE A 206 -1.90 2.10 -9.84
C PHE A 206 -3.09 1.66 -8.99
N GLU A 207 -4.09 0.99 -9.58
CA GLU A 207 -5.27 0.50 -8.84
C GLU A 207 -4.89 -0.63 -7.86
N VAL A 208 -4.01 -1.53 -8.31
CA VAL A 208 -3.61 -2.73 -7.56
C VAL A 208 -2.57 -2.43 -6.49
N LEU A 209 -1.60 -1.57 -6.79
CA LEU A 209 -0.40 -1.38 -5.96
C LEU A 209 -0.48 -0.15 -5.03
N THR A 210 -1.16 0.92 -5.41
CA THR A 210 -1.08 2.19 -4.67
C THR A 210 -2.15 2.39 -3.60
N LYS A 211 -1.79 3.18 -2.59
CA LYS A 211 -2.73 3.94 -1.76
C LYS A 211 -2.75 5.39 -2.24
N LYS A 212 -3.93 6.01 -2.22
CA LYS A 212 -4.13 7.41 -2.66
C LYS A 212 -4.37 8.35 -1.48
N ARG A 213 -3.74 8.08 -0.33
CA ARG A 213 -4.02 8.82 0.91
C ARG A 213 -3.22 10.12 0.93
N THR A 214 -3.91 11.21 1.24
CA THR A 214 -3.29 12.54 1.47
C THR A 214 -2.71 12.69 2.87
N ALA A 215 -3.12 11.82 3.81
CA ALA A 215 -2.54 11.71 5.14
C ALA A 215 -2.23 10.24 5.43
N LEU A 216 -1.01 9.98 5.90
CA LEU A 216 -0.61 8.62 6.29
C LEU A 216 -1.27 8.23 7.62
N THR A 217 -1.78 7.00 7.70
CA THR A 217 -2.41 6.45 8.90
C THR A 217 -2.18 4.93 8.95
N LEU A 218 -2.13 4.37 10.15
CA LEU A 218 -2.18 2.92 10.35
C LEU A 218 -3.60 2.51 10.72
N SER A 219 -4.01 1.32 10.28
CA SER A 219 -5.21 0.67 10.80
C SER A 219 -4.86 -0.61 11.58
N SER A 220 -5.83 -1.22 12.25
CA SER A 220 -5.63 -2.46 13.01
C SER A 220 -4.90 -3.56 12.23
N VAL A 221 -5.15 -3.67 10.92
CA VAL A 221 -4.48 -4.66 10.06
C VAL A 221 -2.97 -4.44 9.93
N ASP A 222 -2.50 -3.20 10.08
CA ASP A 222 -1.07 -2.85 10.04
C ASP A 222 -0.35 -3.19 11.35
N LEU A 223 -1.11 -3.28 12.45
CA LEU A 223 -0.60 -3.52 13.81
C LEU A 223 -0.77 -4.97 14.28
N MET A 224 -1.60 -5.75 13.58
CA MET A 224 -1.94 -7.10 14.03
C MET A 224 -0.83 -8.11 13.78
N THR A 225 -0.83 -9.17 14.58
CA THR A 225 0.07 -10.32 14.45
C THR A 225 -0.67 -11.64 14.66
N GLN A 226 -0.17 -12.72 14.06
CA GLN A 226 -0.53 -14.10 14.45
C GLN A 226 0.33 -14.65 15.58
N LYS A 227 1.44 -13.99 15.93
CA LYS A 227 2.32 -14.47 17.00
C LYS A 227 1.58 -14.44 18.33
N GLY A 228 1.57 -15.57 19.04
CA GLY A 228 0.84 -15.71 20.30
C GLY A 228 -0.69 -15.77 20.14
N PHE A 229 -1.23 -15.81 18.92
CA PHE A 229 -2.68 -15.86 18.70
C PHE A 229 -3.20 -17.30 18.72
N LEU A 230 -3.88 -17.68 19.81
CA LEU A 230 -4.41 -19.03 20.02
C LEU A 230 -5.93 -19.04 19.82
N LYS A 231 -6.40 -19.86 18.88
CA LYS A 231 -7.82 -20.12 18.66
C LYS A 231 -8.24 -21.38 19.41
N LYS A 232 -9.27 -21.27 20.25
CA LYS A 232 -9.76 -22.35 21.10
C LYS A 232 -11.25 -22.58 20.91
N ARG A 233 -11.71 -23.82 21.09
CA ARG A 233 -13.13 -24.19 21.03
C ARG A 233 -13.76 -24.22 22.42
N VAL A 234 -15.08 -24.12 22.46
CA VAL A 234 -15.86 -24.05 23.71
C VAL A 234 -15.76 -25.29 24.58
N ASN A 235 -15.46 -26.46 24.01
CA ASN A 235 -15.33 -27.73 24.71
C ASN A 235 -13.93 -28.01 25.24
N GLU A 236 -12.94 -27.15 24.96
CA GLU A 236 -11.59 -27.31 25.51
C GLU A 236 -11.55 -26.93 27.00
N SER A 237 -10.76 -27.67 27.77
CA SER A 237 -10.57 -27.46 29.22
C SER A 237 -9.79 -26.19 29.50
N THR A 238 -10.22 -25.43 30.51
CA THR A 238 -9.51 -24.21 30.93
C THR A 238 -8.13 -24.47 31.53
N TYR A 239 -7.88 -25.66 32.10
CA TYR A 239 -6.56 -26.04 32.65
C TYR A 239 -5.50 -26.29 31.59
N SER A 240 -5.90 -26.66 30.37
CA SER A 240 -4.98 -26.96 29.27
C SER A 240 -4.40 -25.70 28.62
N ILE A 241 -4.84 -24.51 29.03
CA ILE A 241 -4.52 -23.25 28.39
C ILE A 241 -3.41 -22.54 29.15
N ASP A 242 -2.23 -22.48 28.55
CA ASP A 242 -1.12 -21.67 29.05
C ASP A 242 -1.13 -20.27 28.42
N HIS A 243 -1.23 -19.26 29.28
CA HIS A 243 -1.19 -17.85 28.89
C HIS A 243 0.25 -17.32 28.74
N GLU A 244 1.27 -18.09 29.13
CA GLU A 244 2.70 -17.76 29.06
C GLU A 244 3.00 -16.30 29.44
N ARG A 245 2.64 -15.90 30.66
CA ARG A 245 2.78 -14.51 31.16
C ARG A 245 2.15 -13.44 30.24
N ASN A 246 0.98 -13.72 29.66
CA ASN A 246 0.22 -12.86 28.75
C ASN A 246 0.82 -12.71 27.34
N GLN A 247 1.76 -13.56 26.95
CA GLN A 247 2.25 -13.60 25.56
C GLN A 247 1.22 -14.23 24.63
N ASN A 248 0.42 -15.17 25.14
CA ASN A 248 -0.63 -15.81 24.36
C ASN A 248 -1.96 -15.07 24.50
N ALA A 249 -2.53 -14.70 23.37
CA ALA A 249 -3.87 -14.14 23.23
C ALA A 249 -4.84 -15.25 22.86
N VAL A 250 -5.65 -15.69 23.82
CA VAL A 250 -6.60 -16.79 23.65
C VAL A 250 -7.95 -16.23 23.21
N VAL A 251 -8.40 -16.66 22.03
CA VAL A 251 -9.67 -16.29 21.44
C VAL A 251 -10.50 -17.54 21.21
N VAL A 252 -11.70 -17.52 21.75
CA VAL A 252 -12.63 -18.64 21.64
C VAL A 252 -13.48 -18.45 20.39
N ILE A 253 -13.57 -19.50 19.59
CA ILE A 253 -14.31 -19.52 18.34
C ILE A 253 -15.36 -20.63 18.33
N ASP A 254 -16.39 -20.44 17.52
CA ASP A 254 -17.36 -21.49 17.19
C ASP A 254 -16.82 -22.45 16.11
N ASP A 255 -17.63 -23.45 15.74
CA ASP A 255 -17.28 -24.42 14.71
C ASP A 255 -17.17 -23.82 13.29
N HIS A 256 -17.74 -22.62 13.08
CA HIS A 256 -17.62 -21.84 11.85
C HIS A 256 -16.41 -20.88 11.87
N GLY A 257 -15.67 -20.84 12.98
CA GLY A 257 -14.50 -19.97 13.16
C GLY A 257 -14.82 -18.52 13.51
N ARG A 258 -16.06 -18.22 13.92
CA ARG A 258 -16.49 -16.90 14.39
C ARG A 258 -16.12 -16.71 15.85
N ILE A 259 -15.82 -15.47 16.26
CA ILE A 259 -15.44 -15.16 17.63
C ILE A 259 -16.65 -15.26 18.57
N LEU A 260 -16.46 -15.97 19.68
CA LEU A 260 -17.39 -16.03 20.82
C LEU A 260 -16.93 -15.17 21.98
N GLY A 261 -15.62 -14.99 22.13
CA GLY A 261 -15.02 -14.12 23.14
C GLY A 261 -13.51 -14.29 23.26
N ASP A 262 -12.92 -13.57 24.21
CA ASP A 262 -11.53 -13.69 24.63
C ASP A 262 -11.43 -14.37 26.00
N TRP A 263 -10.37 -15.14 26.21
CA TRP A 263 -10.04 -15.73 27.51
C TRP A 263 -8.68 -15.18 27.96
N ARG A 264 -8.69 -14.29 28.95
CA ARG A 264 -7.49 -13.58 29.42
C ARG A 264 -7.08 -14.08 30.79
N ASN A 265 -5.81 -13.90 31.14
CA ASN A 265 -5.28 -14.25 32.46
C ASN A 265 -6.03 -13.57 33.62
N ILE A 266 -6.48 -12.32 33.43
CA ILE A 266 -7.29 -11.60 34.44
C ILE A 266 -8.67 -12.25 34.67
N ASP A 267 -9.21 -12.98 33.69
CA ASP A 267 -10.50 -13.66 33.81
C ASP A 267 -10.39 -14.94 34.65
N VAL A 268 -9.20 -15.58 34.63
CA VAL A 268 -8.97 -16.92 35.20
C VAL A 268 -9.35 -16.96 36.68
N GLU A 269 -8.88 -16.01 37.49
CA GLU A 269 -9.10 -16.02 38.94
C GLU A 269 -10.58 -15.83 39.29
N GLY A 270 -11.24 -14.86 38.66
CA GLY A 270 -12.65 -14.56 38.91
C GLY A 270 -13.56 -15.74 38.56
N VAL A 271 -13.32 -16.39 37.42
CA VAL A 271 -14.09 -17.57 37.00
C VAL A 271 -13.78 -18.77 37.88
N LYS A 272 -12.50 -19.04 38.18
CA LYS A 272 -12.11 -20.13 39.09
C LYS A 272 -12.75 -19.97 40.46
N GLN A 273 -12.86 -18.75 40.97
CA GLN A 273 -13.53 -18.50 42.24
C GLN A 273 -15.00 -18.93 42.22
N VAL A 274 -15.73 -18.66 41.13
CA VAL A 274 -17.14 -19.06 40.97
C VAL A 274 -17.27 -20.58 40.84
N VAL A 275 -16.43 -21.22 40.01
CA VAL A 275 -16.42 -22.68 39.85
C VAL A 275 -16.06 -23.38 41.16
N MET A 276 -15.07 -22.86 41.90
CA MET A 276 -14.65 -23.39 43.19
C MET A 276 -15.76 -23.29 44.25
N GLN A 277 -16.59 -22.24 44.22
CA GLN A 277 -17.74 -22.13 45.11
C GLN A 277 -18.74 -23.27 44.91
N LEU A 278 -19.06 -23.61 43.65
CA LEU A 278 -19.89 -24.77 43.35
C LEU A 278 -19.19 -26.07 43.77
N GLY A 279 -17.90 -26.22 43.45
CA GLY A 279 -17.11 -27.39 43.84
C GLY A 279 -17.09 -27.64 45.34
N ASN A 280 -17.00 -26.58 46.15
CA ASN A 280 -17.08 -26.68 47.61
C ASN A 280 -18.49 -27.06 48.09
N CYS A 281 -19.55 -26.58 47.43
CA CYS A 281 -20.92 -27.04 47.70
C CYS A 281 -21.09 -28.52 47.40
N LEU A 282 -20.55 -29.02 46.29
CA LEU A 282 -20.61 -30.44 45.91
C LEU A 282 -19.80 -31.31 46.87
N ARG A 283 -18.62 -30.86 47.32
CA ARG A 283 -17.82 -31.58 48.32
C ARG A 283 -18.51 -31.62 49.69
N TRP A 284 -19.15 -30.52 50.08
CA TRP A 284 -19.96 -30.50 51.30
C TRP A 284 -21.13 -31.49 51.17
N PHE A 285 -21.82 -31.47 50.03
CA PHE A 285 -22.92 -32.39 49.73
C PHE A 285 -22.48 -33.86 49.80
N GLU A 286 -21.35 -34.20 49.18
CA GLU A 286 -20.75 -35.54 49.20
C GLU A 286 -20.45 -36.01 50.63
N SER A 287 -19.77 -35.16 51.42
CA SER A 287 -19.43 -35.46 52.81
C SER A 287 -20.68 -35.61 53.68
N TYR A 288 -21.65 -34.71 53.48
CA TYR A 288 -22.93 -34.73 54.19
C TYR A 288 -23.73 -35.99 53.82
N PHE A 289 -23.72 -36.40 52.55
CA PHE A 289 -24.35 -37.64 52.09
C PHE A 289 -23.70 -38.85 52.75
N HIS A 290 -22.37 -38.97 52.72
CA HIS A 290 -21.65 -40.10 53.34
C HIS A 290 -21.98 -40.25 54.83
N ILE A 291 -21.98 -39.15 55.58
CA ILE A 291 -22.26 -39.18 57.03
C ILE A 291 -23.71 -39.63 57.29
N ASN A 292 -24.68 -39.06 56.57
CA ASN A 292 -26.08 -39.40 56.80
C ASN A 292 -26.44 -40.79 56.29
N LEU A 293 -25.85 -41.23 55.17
CA LEU A 293 -26.00 -42.58 54.64
C LEU A 293 -25.42 -43.61 55.63
N THR A 294 -24.23 -43.36 56.16
CA THR A 294 -23.62 -44.22 57.19
C THR A 294 -24.50 -44.27 58.44
N SER A 295 -25.02 -43.12 58.88
CA SER A 295 -25.91 -43.04 60.04
C SER A 295 -27.23 -43.80 59.81
N LEU A 296 -27.76 -43.78 58.59
CA LEU A 296 -28.95 -44.53 58.21
C LEU A 296 -28.71 -46.04 58.31
N PHE A 297 -27.61 -46.53 57.73
CA PHE A 297 -27.24 -47.95 57.76
C PHE A 297 -26.70 -48.43 59.11
N ALA A 298 -26.44 -47.52 60.05
CA ALA A 298 -26.08 -47.85 61.43
C ALA A 298 -27.29 -48.02 62.37
N LYS A 299 -28.52 -47.78 61.90
CA LYS A 299 -29.74 -48.03 62.67
C LYS A 299 -29.85 -49.51 63.03
N VAL A 300 -30.30 -49.79 64.27
CA VAL A 300 -30.53 -51.16 64.75
C VAL A 300 -31.60 -51.87 63.91
N GLU A 301 -32.64 -51.13 63.53
CA GLU A 301 -33.68 -51.59 62.61
C GLU A 301 -33.75 -50.59 61.44
N LEU A 302 -33.37 -51.04 60.24
CA LEU A 302 -33.46 -50.26 59.02
C LEU A 302 -34.56 -50.83 58.13
N SER A 303 -35.60 -50.01 57.89
CA SER A 303 -36.69 -50.35 56.98
C SER A 303 -36.51 -49.68 55.61
N ARG A 304 -37.22 -50.19 54.62
CA ARG A 304 -37.34 -49.59 53.29
C ARG A 304 -37.86 -48.15 53.37
N LEU A 305 -38.83 -47.90 54.25
CA LEU A 305 -39.41 -46.56 54.46
C LEU A 305 -38.36 -45.57 54.97
N ASP A 306 -37.42 -46.01 55.82
CA ASP A 306 -36.34 -45.15 56.29
C ASP A 306 -35.43 -44.67 55.15
N LEU A 307 -35.15 -45.54 54.16
CA LEU A 307 -34.35 -45.18 52.98
C LEU A 307 -35.11 -44.26 52.03
N GLU A 308 -36.40 -44.51 51.82
CA GLU A 308 -37.29 -43.66 51.00
C GLU A 308 -37.45 -42.26 51.63
N GLU A 309 -37.68 -42.19 52.95
CA GLU A 309 -37.76 -40.92 53.69
C GLU A 309 -36.42 -40.18 53.70
N PHE A 310 -35.30 -40.91 53.89
CA PHE A 310 -33.96 -40.34 53.79
C PHE A 310 -33.73 -39.72 52.40
N SER A 311 -34.01 -40.46 51.33
CA SER A 311 -33.86 -39.97 49.96
C SER A 311 -34.68 -38.70 49.72
N LEU A 312 -35.97 -38.70 50.10
CA LEU A 312 -36.85 -37.55 49.91
C LEU A 312 -36.38 -36.33 50.72
N LYS A 313 -36.02 -36.54 51.99
CA LYS A 313 -35.56 -35.46 52.88
C LYS A 313 -34.20 -34.91 52.47
N PHE A 314 -33.29 -35.75 51.99
CA PHE A 314 -31.95 -35.35 51.62
C PHE A 314 -31.94 -34.54 50.32
N PHE A 315 -32.61 -35.03 49.28
CA PHE A 315 -32.61 -34.37 47.98
C PHE A 315 -33.51 -33.13 47.89
N SER A 316 -34.46 -32.97 48.83
CA SER A 316 -35.28 -31.75 48.95
C SER A 316 -34.59 -30.60 49.69
N GLN A 317 -33.38 -30.78 50.21
CA GLN A 317 -32.66 -29.68 50.86
C GLN A 317 -32.15 -28.66 49.83
N PRO A 318 -32.37 -27.35 50.05
CA PRO A 318 -31.89 -26.33 49.14
C PRO A 318 -30.42 -25.97 49.39
N PHE A 319 -29.73 -25.50 48.34
CA PHE A 319 -28.31 -25.12 48.41
C PHE A 319 -28.00 -24.10 49.51
N LYS A 320 -28.92 -23.17 49.81
CA LYS A 320 -28.74 -22.17 50.88
C LYS A 320 -28.56 -22.76 52.29
N VAL A 321 -28.93 -24.02 52.51
CA VAL A 321 -28.76 -24.70 53.80
C VAL A 321 -27.31 -25.14 54.00
N CYS A 322 -26.55 -25.34 52.91
CA CYS A 322 -25.13 -25.67 52.93
C CYS A 322 -24.36 -24.68 53.81
N SER A 323 -23.66 -25.22 54.81
CA SER A 323 -22.87 -24.40 55.76
C SER A 323 -21.89 -23.46 55.04
N PHE A 324 -21.21 -23.97 54.01
CA PHE A 324 -20.28 -23.18 53.20
C PHE A 324 -20.94 -21.96 52.55
N VAL A 325 -22.19 -22.08 52.04
CA VAL A 325 -22.90 -20.96 51.40
C VAL A 325 -23.20 -19.84 52.40
N LYS A 326 -23.47 -20.18 53.67
CA LYS A 326 -23.72 -19.20 54.73
C LYS A 326 -22.48 -18.38 55.06
N ASP A 327 -21.29 -18.97 54.90
CA ASP A 327 -20.00 -18.33 55.15
C ASP A 327 -19.53 -17.45 53.97
N LEU A 328 -20.17 -17.57 52.79
CA LEU A 328 -19.87 -16.73 51.63
C LEU A 328 -20.32 -15.28 51.86
N THR A 329 -19.54 -14.33 51.34
CA THR A 329 -19.95 -12.93 51.28
C THR A 329 -21.20 -12.74 50.39
N LYS A 330 -21.96 -11.66 50.61
CA LYS A 330 -23.14 -11.34 49.76
C LYS A 330 -22.81 -11.30 48.26
N LYS A 331 -21.61 -10.83 47.90
CA LYS A 331 -21.15 -10.80 46.50
C LYS A 331 -20.93 -12.21 45.95
N GLN A 332 -20.28 -13.08 46.72
CA GLN A 332 -20.04 -14.47 46.32
C GLN A 332 -21.34 -15.27 46.25
N GLN A 333 -22.26 -15.08 47.21
CA GLN A 333 -23.60 -15.67 47.14
C GLN A 333 -24.34 -15.25 45.87
N LYS A 334 -24.28 -13.96 45.51
CA LYS A 334 -24.85 -13.48 44.24
C LYS A 334 -24.20 -14.14 43.04
N HIS A 335 -22.87 -14.24 42.99
CA HIS A 335 -22.17 -14.89 41.88
C HIS A 335 -22.57 -16.37 41.74
N LEU A 336 -22.60 -17.12 42.84
CA LEU A 336 -23.02 -18.53 42.83
C LEU A 336 -24.49 -18.68 42.44
N ASN A 337 -25.36 -17.79 42.92
CA ASN A 337 -26.77 -17.76 42.52
C ASN A 337 -26.95 -17.51 41.02
N ASP A 338 -26.25 -16.50 40.49
CA ASP A 338 -26.28 -16.16 39.07
C ASP A 338 -25.67 -17.28 38.22
N PHE A 339 -24.64 -17.96 38.71
CA PHE A 339 -24.06 -19.11 38.04
C PHE A 339 -25.06 -20.28 37.93
N LEU A 340 -25.72 -20.63 39.04
CA LEU A 340 -26.75 -21.68 39.06
C LEU A 340 -27.93 -21.32 38.14
N SER A 341 -28.45 -20.10 38.25
CA SER A 341 -29.68 -19.68 37.55
C SER A 341 -29.48 -19.34 36.08
N LYS A 342 -28.42 -18.61 35.73
CA LYS A 342 -28.20 -18.13 34.35
C LYS A 342 -27.39 -19.11 33.51
N ILE A 343 -26.49 -19.89 34.11
CA ILE A 343 -25.55 -20.76 33.36
C ILE A 343 -25.92 -22.23 33.45
N LEU A 344 -26.20 -22.73 34.66
CA LEU A 344 -26.56 -24.13 34.87
C LEU A 344 -28.06 -24.42 34.72
N LEU A 345 -28.84 -23.42 34.27
CA LEU A 345 -30.28 -23.51 34.03
C LEU A 345 -31.08 -24.01 35.25
N VAL A 346 -30.71 -23.55 36.45
CA VAL A 346 -31.41 -23.85 37.72
C VAL A 346 -32.12 -22.58 38.20
N PRO A 347 -33.37 -22.30 37.80
CA PRO A 347 -33.97 -20.96 37.92
C PRO A 347 -34.09 -20.45 39.35
N LYS A 348 -34.24 -21.36 40.33
CA LYS A 348 -34.31 -21.02 41.76
C LYS A 348 -32.94 -20.69 42.38
N GLY A 349 -31.84 -20.87 41.65
CA GLY A 349 -30.49 -20.54 42.12
C GLY A 349 -30.15 -21.22 43.45
N LEU A 350 -29.79 -20.44 44.47
CA LEU A 350 -29.47 -20.97 45.81
C LEU A 350 -30.67 -21.56 46.57
N ASP A 351 -31.90 -21.23 46.18
CA ASP A 351 -33.12 -21.81 46.73
C ASP A 351 -33.49 -23.15 46.10
N ALA A 352 -32.78 -23.56 45.04
CA ALA A 352 -33.00 -24.84 44.38
C ALA A 352 -32.59 -26.01 45.26
N THR A 353 -33.32 -27.12 45.15
CA THR A 353 -32.96 -28.39 45.78
C THR A 353 -31.87 -29.13 44.99
N PHE A 354 -31.24 -30.14 45.59
CA PHE A 354 -30.25 -30.96 44.85
C PHE A 354 -30.89 -31.75 43.70
N GLU A 355 -32.14 -32.21 43.87
CA GLU A 355 -32.91 -32.84 42.78
C GLU A 355 -33.22 -31.87 41.64
N GLU A 356 -33.53 -30.60 41.95
CA GLU A 356 -33.72 -29.58 40.91
C GLU A 356 -32.40 -29.24 40.19
N PHE A 357 -31.28 -29.28 40.91
CA PHE A 357 -29.94 -29.09 40.34
C PHE A 357 -29.53 -30.26 39.42
N SER A 358 -29.79 -31.51 39.80
CA SER A 358 -29.50 -32.66 38.93
C SER A 358 -30.34 -32.65 37.66
N LEU A 359 -31.62 -32.27 37.75
CA LEU A 359 -32.51 -32.11 36.58
C LEU A 359 -32.05 -30.96 35.67
N GLY A 360 -31.58 -29.85 36.24
CA GLY A 360 -30.99 -28.75 35.48
C GLY A 360 -29.75 -29.21 34.69
N LEU A 361 -28.86 -29.97 35.32
CA LEU A 361 -27.68 -30.54 34.68
C LEU A 361 -28.01 -31.60 33.63
N GLU A 362 -29.05 -32.43 33.85
CA GLU A 362 -29.53 -33.40 32.85
C GLU A 362 -29.99 -32.68 31.58
N SER A 363 -30.69 -31.54 31.70
CA SER A 363 -31.09 -30.73 30.54
C SER A 363 -29.91 -30.15 29.74
N LEU A 364 -28.73 -30.06 30.38
CA LEU A 364 -27.46 -29.64 29.78
C LEU A 364 -26.63 -30.84 29.28
N GLY A 365 -27.17 -32.06 29.32
CA GLY A 365 -26.49 -33.27 28.88
C GLY A 365 -25.60 -33.94 29.94
N VAL A 366 -25.66 -33.50 31.20
CA VAL A 366 -24.89 -34.08 32.32
C VAL A 366 -25.82 -34.88 33.24
N ALA A 367 -26.21 -36.08 32.79
CA ALA A 367 -27.19 -36.93 33.50
C ALA A 367 -26.63 -37.74 34.69
N HIS A 368 -25.31 -37.71 34.93
CA HIS A 368 -24.66 -38.60 35.90
C HIS A 368 -25.12 -38.41 37.36
N LEU A 369 -25.43 -37.17 37.77
CA LEU A 369 -26.04 -36.93 39.09
C LEU A 369 -27.47 -37.45 39.19
N GLN A 370 -28.20 -37.46 38.08
CA GLN A 370 -29.54 -38.04 38.02
C GLN A 370 -29.48 -39.57 38.15
N TYR A 371 -28.49 -40.22 37.52
CA TYR A 371 -28.25 -41.65 37.71
C TYR A 371 -27.93 -41.99 39.17
N PHE A 372 -27.12 -41.18 39.84
CA PHE A 372 -26.88 -41.34 41.29
C PHE A 372 -28.18 -41.29 42.12
N ILE A 373 -29.07 -40.33 41.86
CA ILE A 373 -30.37 -40.24 42.54
C ILE A 373 -31.23 -41.48 42.24
N GLN A 374 -31.21 -41.96 40.99
CA GLN A 374 -31.92 -43.18 40.60
C GLN A 374 -31.37 -44.42 41.30
N GLU A 375 -30.05 -44.59 41.42
CA GLU A 375 -29.44 -45.73 42.13
C GLU A 375 -29.90 -45.81 43.59
N ILE A 376 -30.07 -44.67 44.28
CA ILE A 376 -30.62 -44.63 45.65
C ILE A 376 -32.10 -45.01 45.67
N LYS A 377 -32.89 -44.51 44.72
CA LYS A 377 -34.32 -44.88 44.60
C LYS A 377 -34.48 -46.37 44.26
N ILE A 378 -33.61 -46.94 43.43
CA ILE A 378 -33.57 -48.37 43.08
C ILE A 378 -33.14 -49.21 44.28
N ALA A 379 -32.23 -48.72 45.14
CA ALA A 379 -31.79 -49.43 46.33
C ALA A 379 -32.95 -49.82 47.26
N ALA A 380 -33.99 -48.99 47.37
CA ALA A 380 -35.22 -49.29 48.12
C ALA A 380 -36.04 -50.46 47.53
N SER A 381 -35.83 -50.78 46.24
CA SER A 381 -36.47 -51.90 45.53
C SER A 381 -35.50 -53.07 45.27
N SER A 382 -34.30 -53.03 45.85
CA SER A 382 -33.27 -54.05 45.66
C SER A 382 -33.43 -55.22 46.64
N LYS A 383 -32.65 -56.29 46.42
CA LYS A 383 -32.65 -57.50 47.26
C LYS A 383 -32.18 -57.28 48.69
N ILE A 384 -31.70 -56.07 49.02
CA ILE A 384 -31.27 -55.72 50.38
C ILE A 384 -32.46 -55.59 51.34
N PHE A 385 -33.71 -55.53 50.85
CA PHE A 385 -34.92 -55.55 51.67
C PHE A 385 -35.75 -56.80 51.37
N ASN A 386 -36.34 -57.40 52.41
CA ASN A 386 -37.28 -58.51 52.26
C ASN A 386 -38.68 -58.01 51.86
N THR A 387 -39.63 -58.92 51.67
CA THR A 387 -41.02 -58.59 51.31
C THR A 387 -41.74 -57.75 52.36
N ASP A 388 -41.29 -57.80 53.61
CA ASP A 388 -41.84 -57.04 54.73
C ASP A 388 -41.15 -55.67 54.89
N GLY A 389 -40.21 -55.33 53.99
CA GLY A 389 -39.50 -54.07 53.96
C GLY A 389 -38.37 -53.93 54.99
N SER A 390 -38.00 -55.01 55.69
CA SER A 390 -36.85 -55.04 56.61
C SER A 390 -35.56 -55.37 55.87
N ILE A 391 -34.43 -54.80 56.30
CA ILE A 391 -33.14 -55.10 55.70
C ILE A 391 -32.78 -56.58 55.86
N VAL A 392 -32.30 -57.22 54.79
CA VAL A 392 -31.76 -58.57 54.79
C VAL A 392 -30.28 -58.47 55.12
N GLU A 393 -29.82 -59.10 56.21
CA GLU A 393 -28.41 -59.09 56.64
C GLU A 393 -27.51 -59.93 55.71
N ASN A 394 -27.37 -59.51 54.45
CA ASN A 394 -26.39 -60.02 53.52
C ASN A 394 -25.33 -58.96 53.27
N ARG A 395 -24.22 -59.06 54.01
CA ARG A 395 -23.11 -58.09 53.94
C ARG A 395 -22.65 -57.85 52.50
N SER A 396 -22.52 -58.91 51.69
CA SER A 396 -22.06 -58.78 50.31
C SER A 396 -23.02 -57.97 49.45
N GLU A 397 -24.33 -58.17 49.60
CA GLU A 397 -25.34 -57.44 48.82
C GLU A 397 -25.48 -55.99 49.30
N ILE A 398 -25.43 -55.75 50.61
CA ILE A 398 -25.48 -54.41 51.20
C ILE A 398 -24.28 -53.58 50.75
N PHE A 399 -23.05 -54.09 50.93
CA PHE A 399 -21.84 -53.34 50.55
C PHE A 399 -21.74 -53.16 49.04
N SER A 400 -22.17 -54.13 48.22
CA SER A 400 -22.23 -53.95 46.77
C SER A 400 -23.22 -52.86 46.35
N CYS A 401 -24.37 -52.76 47.03
CA CYS A 401 -25.35 -51.69 46.79
C CYS A 401 -24.77 -50.32 47.18
N LEU A 402 -24.16 -50.20 48.36
CA LEU A 402 -23.51 -48.97 48.81
C LEU A 402 -22.36 -48.56 47.89
N GLU A 403 -21.51 -49.51 47.47
CA GLU A 403 -20.42 -49.23 46.54
C GLU A 403 -20.95 -48.65 45.21
N LYS A 404 -22.04 -49.20 44.66
CA LYS A 404 -22.67 -48.67 43.44
C LYS A 404 -23.14 -47.23 43.63
N ILE A 405 -23.83 -46.94 44.74
CA ILE A 405 -24.32 -45.59 45.04
C ILE A 405 -23.15 -44.60 45.17
N LEU A 406 -22.11 -44.98 45.92
CA LEU A 406 -20.93 -44.13 46.16
C LEU A 406 -20.15 -43.88 44.88
N ARG A 407 -19.93 -44.91 44.05
CA ARG A 407 -19.31 -44.76 42.73
C ARG A 407 -20.12 -43.88 41.79
N ALA A 408 -21.45 -44.00 41.82
CA ALA A 408 -22.33 -43.15 41.02
C ALA A 408 -22.25 -41.68 41.46
N LEU A 409 -22.15 -41.41 42.76
CA LEU A 409 -21.93 -40.06 43.30
C LEU A 409 -20.58 -39.49 42.87
N GLU A 410 -19.50 -40.26 43.04
CA GLU A 410 -18.14 -39.87 42.67
C GLU A 410 -18.06 -39.53 41.17
N THR A 411 -18.56 -40.45 40.32
CA THR A 411 -18.65 -40.25 38.86
C THR A 411 -19.49 -39.03 38.52
N GLY A 412 -20.63 -38.83 39.21
CA GLY A 412 -21.51 -37.69 39.01
C GLY A 412 -20.82 -36.35 39.30
N ILE A 413 -20.12 -36.26 40.43
CA ILE A 413 -19.36 -35.06 40.82
C ILE A 413 -18.20 -34.81 39.86
N GLU A 414 -17.47 -35.85 39.46
CA GLU A 414 -16.38 -35.75 38.48
C GLU A 414 -16.89 -35.21 37.14
N LYS A 415 -17.99 -35.74 36.61
CA LYS A 415 -18.58 -35.29 35.34
C LYS A 415 -19.11 -33.87 35.39
N VAL A 416 -19.64 -33.44 36.54
CA VAL A 416 -19.99 -32.02 36.73
C VAL A 416 -18.75 -31.14 36.72
N LYS A 417 -17.66 -31.55 37.40
CA LYS A 417 -16.39 -30.80 37.39
C LYS A 417 -15.80 -30.68 35.97
N GLU A 418 -15.80 -31.77 35.20
CA GLU A 418 -15.36 -31.76 33.80
C GLU A 418 -16.21 -30.78 32.97
N TYR A 419 -17.53 -30.79 33.13
CA TYR A 419 -18.43 -29.91 32.40
C TYR A 419 -18.18 -28.42 32.71
N VAL A 420 -18.08 -28.06 33.99
CA VAL A 420 -17.89 -26.65 34.39
C VAL A 420 -16.49 -26.12 34.13
N ASP A 421 -15.53 -27.00 33.85
CA ASP A 421 -14.15 -26.65 33.47
C ASP A 421 -13.99 -26.37 31.96
N THR A 422 -15.07 -26.40 31.19
CA THR A 422 -15.01 -26.06 29.76
C THR A 422 -14.93 -24.55 29.52
N LEU A 423 -14.24 -24.14 28.45
CA LEU A 423 -14.15 -22.74 28.03
C LEU A 423 -15.52 -22.09 27.79
N GLY A 424 -16.48 -22.84 27.26
CA GLY A 424 -17.85 -22.35 27.02
C GLY A 424 -18.51 -21.90 28.32
N ILE A 425 -18.40 -22.70 29.38
CA ILE A 425 -18.91 -22.34 30.71
C ILE A 425 -18.13 -21.16 31.29
N ALA A 426 -16.80 -21.16 31.16
CA ALA A 426 -15.96 -20.07 31.62
C ALA A 426 -16.32 -18.72 30.99
N LEU A 427 -16.58 -18.68 29.68
CA LEU A 427 -17.03 -17.49 28.97
C LEU A 427 -18.42 -17.03 29.42
N ASN A 428 -19.33 -17.96 29.63
CA ASN A 428 -20.66 -17.65 30.11
C ASN A 428 -20.62 -17.07 31.53
N ILE A 429 -19.79 -17.61 32.44
CA ILE A 429 -19.53 -17.03 33.77
C ILE A 429 -18.98 -15.60 33.61
N LYS A 430 -17.95 -15.43 32.78
CA LYS A 430 -17.34 -14.12 32.50
C LYS A 430 -18.38 -13.08 32.08
N ARG A 431 -19.30 -13.44 31.19
CA ARG A 431 -20.30 -12.52 30.62
C ARG A 431 -21.51 -12.31 31.53
N GLU A 432 -22.18 -13.38 31.94
CA GLU A 432 -23.50 -13.33 32.60
C GLU A 432 -23.43 -13.16 34.13
N VAL A 433 -22.29 -13.56 34.73
CA VAL A 433 -22.06 -13.50 36.19
C VAL A 433 -21.14 -12.34 36.55
N LEU A 434 -19.99 -12.22 35.87
CA LEU A 434 -18.99 -11.18 36.16
C LEU A 434 -19.23 -9.87 35.38
N GLY A 435 -20.03 -9.91 34.31
CA GLY A 435 -20.40 -8.72 33.53
C GLY A 435 -19.32 -8.23 32.56
N TYR A 436 -18.31 -9.04 32.25
CA TYR A 436 -17.25 -8.66 31.32
C TYR A 436 -17.67 -8.92 29.87
N THR A 437 -17.46 -7.93 29.01
CA THR A 437 -17.78 -8.02 27.57
C THR A 437 -16.53 -8.25 26.74
N PRO A 438 -16.61 -9.05 25.66
CA PRO A 438 -15.51 -9.17 24.71
C PRO A 438 -15.17 -7.81 24.11
N LYS A 439 -13.88 -7.54 23.94
CA LYS A 439 -13.39 -6.33 23.27
C LYS A 439 -12.65 -6.71 22.00
N VAL A 440 -13.23 -6.29 20.88
CA VAL A 440 -12.73 -6.52 19.52
C VAL A 440 -12.63 -5.18 18.81
N VAL A 441 -11.79 -5.13 17.78
CA VAL A 441 -11.69 -3.98 16.87
C VAL A 441 -11.80 -4.45 15.43
N SER A 442 -12.41 -3.63 14.58
CA SER A 442 -12.42 -3.88 13.15
C SER A 442 -11.01 -3.80 12.58
N TYR A 443 -10.71 -4.60 11.55
CA TYR A 443 -9.44 -4.51 10.80
C TYR A 443 -9.18 -3.12 10.17
N ARG A 444 -10.23 -2.31 10.03
CA ARG A 444 -10.18 -0.93 9.52
C ARG A 444 -10.09 0.14 10.60
N ALA A 445 -10.21 -0.22 11.88
CA ALA A 445 -10.13 0.74 12.98
C ALA A 445 -8.78 1.47 12.97
N ASP A 446 -8.78 2.76 13.22
CA ASP A 446 -7.56 3.57 13.27
C ASP A 446 -6.81 3.41 14.59
N VAL A 447 -5.60 3.96 14.68
CA VAL A 447 -4.74 3.85 15.87
C VAL A 447 -5.40 4.41 17.13
N GLU A 448 -6.17 5.48 17.03
CA GLU A 448 -6.77 6.14 18.19
C GLU A 448 -7.99 5.36 18.71
N GLU A 449 -8.80 4.79 17.80
CA GLU A 449 -9.84 3.82 18.14
C GLU A 449 -9.24 2.57 18.82
N VAL A 450 -8.12 2.04 18.30
CA VAL A 450 -7.42 0.90 18.89
C VAL A 450 -6.89 1.22 20.29
N LYS A 451 -6.24 2.38 20.49
CA LYS A 451 -5.76 2.82 21.82
C LYS A 451 -6.89 3.00 22.81
N THR A 452 -7.97 3.65 22.41
CA THR A 452 -9.14 3.88 23.24
C THR A 452 -9.79 2.55 23.65
N THR A 453 -9.90 1.61 22.72
CA THR A 453 -10.48 0.29 22.97
C THR A 453 -9.57 -0.60 23.82
N MET A 454 -8.25 -0.45 23.69
CA MET A 454 -7.26 -1.25 24.41
C MET A 454 -7.36 -1.03 25.92
N GLY A 455 -7.49 0.22 26.38
CA GLY A 455 -7.65 0.54 27.80
C GLY A 455 -6.62 -0.18 28.68
N SER A 456 -7.09 -1.03 29.60
CA SER A 456 -6.27 -1.87 30.49
C SER A 456 -6.08 -3.32 30.01
N TYR A 457 -6.59 -3.67 28.83
CA TYR A 457 -6.49 -5.02 28.30
C TYR A 457 -5.08 -5.32 27.81
N SER A 458 -4.65 -6.59 27.93
CA SER A 458 -3.35 -7.04 27.45
C SER A 458 -3.27 -7.17 25.93
N TYR A 459 -4.42 -7.38 25.26
CA TYR A 459 -4.54 -7.45 23.82
C TYR A 459 -5.97 -7.16 23.35
N LEU A 460 -6.10 -6.85 22.07
CA LEU A 460 -7.36 -6.77 21.32
C LEU A 460 -7.37 -7.77 20.19
N THR A 461 -8.53 -8.39 19.94
CA THR A 461 -8.72 -9.22 18.75
C THR A 461 -9.19 -8.36 17.58
N VAL A 462 -8.48 -8.47 16.46
CA VAL A 462 -8.83 -7.81 15.21
C VAL A 462 -9.78 -8.70 14.43
N THR A 463 -10.93 -8.17 14.02
CA THR A 463 -11.98 -8.92 13.34
C THR A 463 -12.35 -8.33 11.98
N ALA A 464 -12.88 -9.18 11.11
CA ALA A 464 -13.60 -8.79 9.91
C ALA A 464 -15.00 -9.41 9.93
N SER A 465 -15.99 -8.66 9.47
CA SER A 465 -17.35 -9.17 9.30
C SER A 465 -17.42 -10.09 8.08
N ASP A 466 -18.09 -11.23 8.24
CA ASP A 466 -18.53 -12.08 7.13
C ASP A 466 -19.83 -11.54 6.50
N HIS A 467 -20.30 -12.18 5.42
CA HIS A 467 -21.52 -11.78 4.72
C HIS A 467 -22.80 -11.91 5.57
N GLU A 468 -22.78 -12.73 6.61
CA GLU A 468 -23.89 -12.93 7.54
C GLU A 468 -23.79 -12.01 8.77
N GLY A 469 -22.79 -11.13 8.81
CA GLY A 469 -22.52 -10.20 9.92
C GLY A 469 -21.74 -10.84 11.09
N GLY A 470 -21.38 -12.11 11.00
CA GLY A 470 -20.53 -12.80 11.97
C GLY A 470 -19.11 -12.25 11.97
N GLN A 471 -18.47 -12.19 13.14
CA GLN A 471 -17.12 -11.64 13.28
C GLN A 471 -16.07 -12.75 13.21
N ILE A 472 -15.21 -12.70 12.19
CA ILE A 472 -14.09 -13.64 12.03
C ILE A 472 -12.83 -13.00 12.60
N PRO A 473 -12.12 -13.67 13.53
CA PRO A 473 -10.90 -13.13 14.09
C PRO A 473 -9.73 -13.33 13.11
N LEU A 474 -9.12 -12.21 12.73
CA LEU A 474 -7.99 -12.16 11.81
C LEU A 474 -6.66 -12.33 12.55
N GLY A 475 -6.49 -11.67 13.69
CA GLY A 475 -5.24 -11.63 14.47
C GLY A 475 -5.42 -10.85 15.76
N VAL A 476 -4.33 -10.52 16.43
CA VAL A 476 -4.36 -9.76 17.70
C VAL A 476 -3.38 -8.59 17.66
N ILE A 477 -3.68 -7.56 18.47
CA ILE A 477 -2.78 -6.45 18.77
C ILE A 477 -2.46 -6.53 20.26
N HIS A 478 -1.19 -6.65 20.62
CA HIS A 478 -0.77 -6.64 22.02
C HIS A 478 -0.60 -5.21 22.53
N ALA A 479 -0.98 -4.96 23.78
CA ALA A 479 -0.84 -3.66 24.42
C ALA A 479 0.61 -3.16 24.43
N GLY A 480 1.58 -4.05 24.65
CA GLY A 480 3.00 -3.71 24.65
C GLY A 480 3.53 -3.24 23.30
N ASP A 481 2.95 -3.70 22.19
CA ASP A 481 3.32 -3.22 20.85
C ASP A 481 2.71 -1.85 20.56
N LEU A 482 1.50 -1.59 21.03
CA LEU A 482 0.80 -0.32 20.86
C LEU A 482 1.40 0.83 21.68
N GLN A 483 2.07 0.51 22.80
CA GLN A 483 2.75 1.48 23.66
C GLN A 483 4.11 1.95 23.11
N LYS A 484 4.61 1.32 22.04
CA LYS A 484 5.86 1.74 21.41
C LYS A 484 5.68 3.14 20.79
N PRO A 485 6.70 4.02 20.87
CA PRO A 485 6.61 5.35 20.28
C PRO A 485 6.50 5.28 18.75
N ILE A 486 7.11 4.26 18.14
CA ILE A 486 7.11 4.03 16.70
C ILE A 486 6.26 2.79 16.41
N LEU A 487 5.19 2.99 15.65
CA LEU A 487 4.24 1.96 15.24
C LEU A 487 4.36 1.59 13.75
N GLY A 488 5.08 2.40 12.97
CA GLY A 488 5.36 2.15 11.56
C GLY A 488 6.51 3.03 11.08
N THR A 489 6.90 2.87 9.82
CA THR A 489 8.01 3.63 9.24
C THR A 489 7.67 4.21 7.87
N VAL A 490 8.41 5.23 7.45
CA VAL A 490 8.22 5.91 6.17
C VAL A 490 9.56 6.15 5.49
N SER A 491 9.61 5.96 4.18
CA SER A 491 10.65 6.46 3.29
C SER A 491 10.10 7.59 2.42
N LEU A 492 10.84 8.70 2.35
CA LEU A 492 10.49 9.86 1.55
C LEU A 492 11.35 9.91 0.29
N ARG A 493 10.72 10.25 -0.83
CA ARG A 493 11.34 10.30 -2.14
C ARG A 493 10.90 11.60 -2.79
N ASP A 494 11.88 12.41 -3.18
CA ASP A 494 11.67 13.75 -3.75
C ASP A 494 11.14 14.82 -2.75
N PHE A 495 11.17 14.52 -1.45
CA PHE A 495 10.94 15.49 -0.40
C PHE A 495 11.43 14.93 0.93
N CYS A 496 11.54 15.78 1.95
CA CYS A 496 12.05 15.37 3.27
C CYS A 496 11.23 15.90 4.45
N ASN A 497 10.22 16.73 4.20
CA ASN A 497 9.40 17.34 5.25
C ASN A 497 8.21 16.43 5.62
N ARG A 498 7.81 16.45 6.90
CA ARG A 498 6.69 15.62 7.40
C ARG A 498 5.31 16.18 7.09
N GLU A 499 5.22 17.50 6.90
CA GLU A 499 3.94 18.21 6.81
C GLU A 499 3.25 17.96 5.47
N GLU A 500 4.03 17.79 4.40
CA GLU A 500 3.56 17.60 3.03
C GLU A 500 2.59 16.42 2.89
N THR A 501 2.91 15.28 3.51
CA THR A 501 2.03 14.09 3.53
C THR A 501 1.38 13.84 4.89
N LYS A 502 1.38 14.86 5.77
CA LYS A 502 0.79 14.84 7.11
C LYS A 502 1.20 13.60 7.93
N ILE A 503 2.51 13.32 8.00
CA ILE A 503 3.05 12.09 8.59
C ILE A 503 2.90 12.13 10.13
N PRO A 504 2.04 11.27 10.73
CA PRO A 504 1.79 11.28 12.17
C PRO A 504 3.03 10.97 13.00
N PRO A 505 3.13 11.42 14.26
CA PRO A 505 4.32 11.22 15.11
C PRO A 505 4.69 9.76 15.39
N TYR A 506 3.73 8.84 15.31
CA TYR A 506 3.96 7.40 15.51
C TYR A 506 4.63 6.71 14.31
N PHE A 507 4.87 7.44 13.21
CA PHE A 507 5.70 7.01 12.10
C PHE A 507 7.11 7.57 12.22
N GLU A 508 8.10 6.70 12.06
CA GLU A 508 9.50 7.12 11.95
C GLU A 508 9.93 7.23 10.49
N VAL A 509 10.53 8.36 10.10
CA VAL A 509 11.13 8.51 8.78
C VAL A 509 12.52 7.89 8.83
N ILE A 510 12.74 6.83 8.04
CA ILE A 510 13.97 6.04 8.11
C ILE A 510 14.88 6.18 6.89
N SER A 511 14.33 6.61 5.75
CA SER A 511 15.06 6.77 4.50
C SER A 511 14.55 8.00 3.75
N VAL A 512 15.45 8.84 3.27
CA VAL A 512 15.15 10.05 2.51
C VAL A 512 16.11 10.15 1.34
N ILE A 513 15.56 10.32 0.14
CA ILE A 513 16.31 10.68 -1.05
C ILE A 513 15.61 11.90 -1.64
N ASP A 514 16.29 13.04 -1.62
CA ASP A 514 15.68 14.35 -1.91
C ASP A 514 16.71 15.28 -2.59
N HIS A 515 16.22 16.25 -3.35
CA HIS A 515 17.02 17.30 -3.98
C HIS A 515 16.52 18.72 -3.62
N HIS A 516 15.44 18.82 -2.86
CA HIS A 516 14.88 20.07 -2.37
C HIS A 516 15.60 20.63 -1.14
N LYS A 517 15.17 21.83 -0.72
CA LYS A 517 15.62 22.42 0.54
C LYS A 517 15.23 21.54 1.73
N THR A 518 16.22 21.12 2.50
CA THR A 518 16.04 20.12 3.55
C THR A 518 15.32 20.65 4.79
N ALA A 519 14.33 19.89 5.27
CA ALA A 519 13.68 20.07 6.57
C ALA A 519 13.33 18.70 7.19
N LEU A 520 14.35 18.04 7.77
CA LEU A 520 14.22 16.70 8.37
C LEU A 520 13.87 16.79 9.87
N ASN A 521 12.75 16.20 10.27
CA ASN A 521 12.38 16.02 11.68
C ASN A 521 12.17 14.53 11.97
N THR A 522 13.13 13.92 12.67
CA THR A 522 13.20 12.46 12.90
C THR A 522 13.64 12.17 14.33
N SER A 523 13.12 11.12 14.94
CA SER A 523 13.48 10.73 16.31
C SER A 523 14.73 9.84 16.36
N SER A 524 15.11 9.26 15.23
CA SER A 524 16.29 8.43 15.01
C SER A 524 17.04 8.86 13.75
N THR A 525 18.31 8.49 13.62
CA THR A 525 19.12 8.85 12.44
C THR A 525 18.59 8.13 11.19
N PRO A 526 18.03 8.86 10.20
CA PRO A 526 17.62 8.25 8.95
C PRO A 526 18.84 8.00 8.08
N MET A 527 18.69 7.14 7.10
CA MET A 527 19.51 7.24 5.90
C MET A 527 19.01 8.42 5.07
N ALA A 528 19.86 9.41 4.82
CA ALA A 528 19.50 10.57 4.01
C ALA A 528 20.54 10.78 2.91
N PHE A 529 20.08 10.79 1.66
CA PHE A 529 20.86 11.21 0.50
C PHE A 529 20.22 12.46 -0.07
N ILE A 530 20.88 13.60 0.17
CA ILE A 530 20.39 14.89 -0.30
C ILE A 530 21.51 15.58 -1.05
N SER A 531 21.21 16.03 -2.26
CA SER A 531 22.17 16.69 -3.15
C SER A 531 21.46 17.74 -3.98
N ASP A 532 22.21 18.77 -4.38
CA ASP A 532 21.79 19.72 -5.40
C ASP A 532 21.87 19.05 -6.78
N GLN A 533 20.80 18.36 -7.15
CA GLN A 533 20.55 17.77 -8.47
C GLN A 533 19.20 18.27 -8.97
N GLN A 534 18.96 18.14 -10.27
CA GLN A 534 17.69 18.60 -10.84
C GLN A 534 16.55 17.61 -10.67
N SER A 535 16.85 16.32 -10.49
CA SER A 535 15.88 15.24 -10.29
C SER A 535 16.35 14.32 -9.16
N SER A 536 15.41 13.89 -8.30
CA SER A 536 15.73 12.92 -7.25
C SER A 536 16.11 11.55 -7.81
N ASN A 537 15.64 11.20 -9.01
CA ASN A 537 15.92 9.94 -9.67
C ASN A 537 17.38 9.80 -10.13
N ALA A 538 18.12 10.89 -10.32
CA ALA A 538 19.55 10.83 -10.54
C ALA A 538 20.29 10.24 -9.31
N LEU A 539 19.87 10.60 -8.09
CA LEU A 539 20.41 10.03 -6.85
C LEU A 539 20.04 8.55 -6.69
N ILE A 540 18.79 8.20 -7.00
CA ILE A 540 18.30 6.83 -6.88
C ILE A 540 19.02 5.93 -7.88
N ALA A 541 19.20 6.39 -9.13
CA ALA A 541 19.94 5.67 -10.16
C ALA A 541 21.36 5.32 -9.72
N GLU A 542 22.09 6.27 -9.15
CA GLU A 542 23.43 6.03 -8.63
C GLU A 542 23.45 4.96 -7.53
N LYS A 543 22.46 4.96 -6.64
CA LYS A 543 22.31 3.92 -5.60
C LYS A 543 21.93 2.56 -6.17
N SER A 544 21.09 2.54 -7.20
CA SER A 544 20.78 1.31 -7.92
C SER A 544 21.99 0.76 -8.67
N PHE A 545 22.89 1.61 -9.21
CA PHE A 545 24.14 1.16 -9.83
C PHE A 545 25.03 0.41 -8.83
N GLU A 546 25.18 0.93 -7.61
CA GLU A 546 25.99 0.30 -6.56
C GLU A 546 25.53 -1.13 -6.27
N ILE A 547 24.22 -1.37 -6.20
CA ILE A 547 23.65 -2.71 -5.98
C ILE A 547 23.79 -3.55 -7.25
N ASN A 548 23.42 -3.01 -8.41
CA ASN A 548 23.36 -3.78 -9.65
C ASN A 548 24.76 -4.24 -10.10
N ASP A 549 25.81 -3.43 -9.88
CA ASP A 549 27.20 -3.81 -10.20
C ASP A 549 27.77 -4.92 -9.31
N GLN A 550 27.18 -5.12 -8.12
CA GLN A 550 27.61 -6.15 -7.18
C GLN A 550 26.94 -7.51 -7.42
N PHE A 551 25.78 -7.53 -8.07
CA PHE A 551 24.95 -8.75 -8.17
C PHE A 551 24.38 -9.04 -9.57
N GLY A 552 24.49 -8.10 -10.50
CA GLY A 552 23.92 -8.18 -11.86
C GLY A 552 24.93 -8.65 -12.90
N LEU A 553 24.48 -9.54 -13.80
CA LEU A 553 25.22 -9.94 -15.01
C LEU A 553 24.67 -9.32 -16.29
N ASN A 554 23.60 -8.50 -16.20
CA ASN A 554 22.85 -7.97 -17.34
C ASN A 554 22.40 -9.06 -18.34
N GLY A 555 22.00 -10.22 -17.83
CA GLY A 555 21.50 -11.34 -18.65
C GLY A 555 22.57 -12.11 -19.43
N ARG A 556 23.85 -11.98 -19.08
CA ARG A 556 24.98 -12.61 -19.78
C ARG A 556 25.47 -13.86 -19.07
N SER A 557 25.93 -14.85 -19.84
CA SER A 557 26.63 -16.02 -19.29
C SER A 557 28.11 -15.70 -19.01
N LEU A 558 28.73 -16.48 -18.12
CA LEU A 558 30.17 -16.39 -17.86
C LEU A 558 31.01 -16.61 -19.13
N ASP A 559 30.56 -17.52 -20.01
CA ASP A 559 31.24 -17.79 -21.29
C ASP A 559 31.22 -16.58 -22.21
N ASP A 560 30.07 -15.87 -22.30
CA ASP A 560 29.95 -14.64 -23.09
C ASP A 560 30.85 -13.54 -22.54
N ILE A 561 30.95 -13.42 -21.21
CA ILE A 561 31.81 -12.45 -20.54
C ILE A 561 33.29 -12.76 -20.83
N ASN A 562 33.70 -14.01 -20.65
CA ASN A 562 35.09 -14.46 -20.90
C ASN A 562 35.53 -14.27 -22.35
N LYS A 563 34.61 -14.52 -23.29
CA LYS A 563 34.84 -14.27 -24.71
C LYS A 563 35.12 -12.79 -24.97
N GLU A 564 34.28 -11.90 -24.45
CA GLU A 564 34.45 -10.45 -24.66
C GLU A 564 35.71 -9.91 -23.97
N VAL A 565 36.03 -10.38 -22.76
CA VAL A 565 37.30 -10.04 -22.08
C VAL A 565 38.50 -10.39 -22.98
N SER A 566 38.49 -11.57 -23.58
CA SER A 566 39.57 -12.02 -24.47
C SER A 566 39.67 -11.19 -25.75
N GLU A 567 38.55 -10.66 -26.26
CA GLU A 567 38.52 -9.76 -27.42
C GLU A 567 39.09 -8.38 -27.05
N ILE A 568 38.63 -7.78 -25.95
CA ILE A 568 39.08 -6.44 -25.51
C ILE A 568 40.55 -6.44 -25.10
N VAL A 569 41.04 -7.48 -24.41
CA VAL A 569 42.45 -7.57 -24.00
C VAL A 569 43.39 -7.62 -25.21
N LYS A 570 42.98 -8.23 -26.32
CA LYS A 570 43.79 -8.28 -27.56
C LYS A 570 43.90 -6.92 -28.24
N ASP A 571 42.90 -6.06 -28.10
CA ASP A 571 42.73 -4.82 -28.85
C ASP A 571 42.70 -3.55 -27.98
N GLN A 572 43.12 -3.62 -26.72
CA GLN A 572 43.06 -2.51 -25.76
C GLN A 572 43.91 -1.32 -26.23
N LYS A 573 43.25 -0.26 -26.72
CA LYS A 573 43.89 0.91 -27.34
C LYS A 573 43.57 2.22 -26.62
N ASN A 574 42.42 2.34 -25.96
CA ASN A 574 41.94 3.60 -25.40
C ASN A 574 41.41 3.49 -23.95
N HIS A 575 40.99 4.61 -23.36
CA HIS A 575 40.42 4.67 -22.00
C HIS A 575 39.06 3.96 -21.87
N SER A 576 38.24 3.99 -22.93
CA SER A 576 36.95 3.29 -22.99
C SER A 576 37.14 1.77 -22.86
N ASP A 577 38.10 1.20 -23.59
CA ASP A 577 38.43 -0.23 -23.54
C ASP A 577 38.83 -0.67 -22.12
N ARG A 578 39.53 0.20 -21.38
CA ARG A 578 39.92 -0.06 -19.98
C ARG A 578 38.70 -0.08 -19.04
N ARG A 579 37.75 0.85 -19.20
CA ARG A 579 36.51 0.88 -18.41
C ARG A 579 35.58 -0.29 -18.74
N LEU A 580 35.47 -0.64 -20.02
CA LEU A 580 34.74 -1.83 -20.46
C LEU A 580 35.34 -3.10 -19.85
N LEU A 581 36.67 -3.24 -19.91
CA LEU A 581 37.37 -4.35 -19.27
C LEU A 581 37.12 -4.38 -17.76
N GLN A 582 37.19 -3.24 -17.06
CA GLN A 582 36.90 -3.17 -15.62
C GLN A 582 35.48 -3.69 -15.29
N ARG A 583 34.47 -3.29 -16.07
CA ARG A 583 33.09 -3.77 -15.90
C ARG A 583 32.96 -5.27 -16.17
N LEU A 584 33.61 -5.80 -17.19
CA LEU A 584 33.62 -7.23 -17.47
C LEU A 584 34.30 -8.05 -16.37
N LEU A 585 35.44 -7.58 -15.87
CA LEU A 585 36.14 -8.21 -14.75
C LEU A 585 35.28 -8.20 -13.49
N GLN A 586 34.58 -7.08 -13.21
CA GLN A 586 33.60 -7.02 -12.12
C GLN A 586 32.51 -8.08 -12.31
N LYS A 587 31.98 -8.27 -13.52
CA LYS A 587 30.98 -9.32 -13.81
C LYS A 587 31.52 -10.73 -13.66
N GLN A 588 32.80 -10.98 -13.95
CA GLN A 588 33.43 -12.26 -13.64
C GLN A 588 33.41 -12.52 -12.13
N ILE A 589 33.79 -11.51 -11.32
CA ILE A 589 33.71 -11.59 -9.85
C ILE A 589 32.27 -11.87 -9.41
N VAL A 590 31.29 -11.17 -9.98
CA VAL A 590 29.87 -11.41 -9.69
C VAL A 590 29.48 -12.85 -10.01
N SER A 591 29.88 -13.38 -11.18
CA SER A 591 29.58 -14.76 -11.59
C SER A 591 30.15 -15.81 -10.62
N ASP A 592 31.28 -15.53 -9.97
CA ASP A 592 31.87 -16.42 -8.97
C ASP A 592 31.08 -16.42 -7.65
N ILE A 593 30.46 -15.27 -7.32
CA ILE A 593 29.62 -15.06 -6.13
C ILE A 593 28.18 -15.55 -6.35
N GLN A 594 27.69 -15.52 -7.60
CA GLN A 594 26.27 -15.58 -7.98
C GLN A 594 25.55 -16.93 -7.78
N LYS A 595 26.09 -17.90 -7.04
CA LYS A 595 25.44 -19.22 -6.92
C LYS A 595 24.01 -19.14 -6.38
N ASP A 596 23.68 -18.11 -5.59
CA ASP A 596 22.41 -18.02 -4.87
C ASP A 596 21.59 -16.73 -5.14
N TYR A 597 22.09 -15.77 -5.95
CA TYR A 597 21.48 -14.43 -6.12
C TYR A 597 21.30 -14.06 -7.59
N PHE A 598 20.34 -13.18 -7.90
CA PHE A 598 20.13 -12.69 -9.26
C PHE A 598 19.51 -11.29 -9.33
N ILE A 599 19.74 -10.62 -10.47
CA ILE A 599 18.99 -9.44 -10.90
C ILE A 599 18.51 -9.71 -12.32
N ASP A 600 17.20 -9.62 -12.53
CA ASP A 600 16.60 -9.83 -13.85
C ASP A 600 16.94 -8.63 -14.78
N PRO A 601 17.47 -8.87 -15.99
CA PRO A 601 17.86 -7.78 -16.89
C PRO A 601 16.68 -6.92 -17.36
N LYS A 602 15.46 -7.46 -17.43
CA LYS A 602 14.26 -6.69 -17.78
C LYS A 602 13.89 -5.72 -16.67
N ARG A 603 14.00 -6.16 -15.41
CA ARG A 603 13.82 -5.29 -14.24
C ARG A 603 14.81 -4.14 -14.26
N GLU A 604 16.08 -4.44 -14.49
CA GLU A 604 17.15 -3.45 -14.49
C GLU A 604 16.99 -2.44 -15.64
N PHE A 605 16.65 -2.91 -16.84
CA PHE A 605 16.37 -2.03 -17.97
C PHE A 605 15.18 -1.10 -17.68
N LEU A 606 14.07 -1.64 -17.16
CA LEU A 606 12.88 -0.85 -16.86
C LEU A 606 13.15 0.20 -15.77
N GLU A 607 13.92 -0.17 -14.73
CA GLU A 607 14.38 0.77 -13.71
C GLU A 607 15.15 1.94 -14.32
N TYR A 608 16.16 1.65 -15.14
CA TYR A 608 16.98 2.68 -15.77
C TYR A 608 16.20 3.55 -16.74
N LEU A 609 15.24 2.96 -17.46
CA LEU A 609 14.34 3.67 -18.34
C LEU A 609 13.48 4.67 -17.56
N HIS A 610 12.89 4.24 -16.44
CA HIS A 610 12.08 5.12 -15.59
C HIS A 610 12.91 6.29 -15.04
N PHE A 611 14.11 6.01 -14.51
CA PHE A 611 14.99 7.05 -14.00
C PHE A 611 15.36 8.05 -15.10
N LEU A 612 15.72 7.58 -16.29
CA LEU A 612 16.06 8.45 -17.40
C LEU A 612 14.90 9.40 -17.75
N TYR A 613 13.68 8.89 -17.87
CA TYR A 613 12.54 9.74 -18.23
C TYR A 613 12.13 10.72 -17.12
N ALA A 614 12.22 10.32 -15.85
CA ALA A 614 12.02 11.24 -14.74
C ALA A 614 13.06 12.38 -14.76
N ILE A 615 14.33 12.05 -14.95
CA ILE A 615 15.40 13.05 -15.08
C ILE A 615 15.14 13.98 -16.28
N LEU A 616 14.70 13.45 -17.42
CA LEU A 616 14.42 14.28 -18.60
C LEU A 616 13.25 15.24 -18.42
N ASP A 617 12.22 14.84 -17.67
CA ASP A 617 11.06 15.70 -17.38
C ASP A 617 11.46 16.88 -16.48
N ASP A 618 12.15 16.60 -15.37
CA ASP A 618 12.58 17.62 -14.39
C ASP A 618 13.64 18.57 -14.93
N THR A 619 14.56 18.05 -15.75
CA THR A 619 15.61 18.85 -16.39
C THR A 619 15.12 19.65 -17.59
N ASP A 620 13.84 19.51 -17.98
CA ASP A 620 13.25 20.10 -19.19
C ASP A 620 14.13 19.79 -20.40
N LEU A 621 14.29 18.47 -20.66
CA LEU A 621 15.14 17.87 -21.68
C LEU A 621 16.60 18.37 -21.66
N LEU A 622 17.23 18.32 -20.48
CA LEU A 622 18.61 18.74 -20.24
C LEU A 622 18.89 20.24 -20.43
N SER A 623 17.86 21.09 -20.45
CA SER A 623 18.04 22.54 -20.46
C SER A 623 18.52 23.07 -19.10
N LYS A 624 18.22 22.34 -18.02
CA LYS A 624 18.67 22.62 -16.65
C LYS A 624 19.28 21.35 -16.08
N VAL A 625 20.60 21.32 -16.01
CA VAL A 625 21.36 20.13 -15.59
C VAL A 625 22.64 20.54 -14.88
N SER A 626 23.05 19.69 -13.93
CA SER A 626 24.37 19.70 -13.33
C SER A 626 25.32 18.73 -14.06
N TYR A 627 26.61 18.81 -13.75
CA TYR A 627 27.61 17.83 -14.19
C TYR A 627 27.23 16.40 -13.79
N ARG A 628 26.67 16.22 -12.59
CA ARG A 628 26.33 14.92 -12.04
C ARG A 628 25.12 14.31 -12.73
N ASP A 629 24.14 15.13 -13.13
CA ASP A 629 22.99 14.68 -13.92
C ASP A 629 23.46 14.11 -15.27
N LEU A 630 24.36 14.82 -15.96
CA LEU A 630 24.89 14.40 -17.26
C LEU A 630 25.69 13.08 -17.18
N ASP A 631 26.53 12.92 -16.15
CA ASP A 631 27.30 11.69 -15.92
C ASP A 631 26.37 10.51 -15.57
N CYS A 632 25.32 10.77 -14.79
CA CYS A 632 24.29 9.77 -14.47
C CYS A 632 23.53 9.33 -15.73
N ILE A 633 23.07 10.26 -16.57
CA ILE A 633 22.38 9.95 -17.83
C ILE A 633 23.28 9.16 -18.79
N ALA A 634 24.54 9.56 -18.95
CA ALA A 634 25.49 8.81 -19.76
C ALA A 634 25.65 7.37 -19.25
N SER A 635 25.72 7.20 -17.93
CA SER A 635 25.78 5.88 -17.29
C SER A 635 24.51 5.06 -17.52
N LEU A 636 23.32 5.66 -17.39
CA LEU A 636 22.03 5.02 -17.69
C LEU A 636 21.99 4.52 -19.14
N LEU A 637 22.33 5.37 -20.10
CA LEU A 637 22.30 5.05 -21.53
C LEU A 637 23.30 3.93 -21.87
N ASN A 638 24.53 4.00 -21.34
CA ASN A 638 25.53 2.96 -21.54
C ASN A 638 25.08 1.61 -20.95
N ARG A 639 24.52 1.61 -19.74
CA ARG A 639 24.02 0.38 -19.07
C ARG A 639 22.82 -0.22 -19.79
N MET A 640 21.83 0.60 -20.16
CA MET A 640 20.69 0.14 -20.96
C MET A 640 21.17 -0.43 -22.31
N LYS A 641 22.18 0.18 -22.94
CA LYS A 641 22.74 -0.34 -24.20
C LYS A 641 23.44 -1.68 -24.00
N THR A 642 24.16 -1.83 -22.89
CA THR A 642 24.76 -3.10 -22.51
C THR A 642 23.70 -4.20 -22.38
N ILE A 643 22.59 -3.92 -21.69
CA ILE A 643 21.49 -4.89 -21.52
C ILE A 643 20.82 -5.21 -22.87
N ALA A 644 20.48 -4.19 -23.65
CA ALA A 644 19.74 -4.35 -24.91
C ALA A 644 20.55 -5.06 -26.00
N SER A 645 21.87 -4.85 -26.04
CA SER A 645 22.76 -5.46 -27.04
C SER A 645 23.36 -6.80 -26.60
N GLY A 646 23.32 -7.12 -25.30
CA GLY A 646 24.01 -8.28 -24.74
C GLY A 646 25.54 -8.15 -24.72
N LYS A 647 26.08 -6.95 -24.95
CA LYS A 647 27.52 -6.66 -25.07
C LYS A 647 27.88 -5.41 -24.28
N GLU A 648 29.01 -5.40 -23.57
CA GLU A 648 29.44 -4.18 -22.86
C GLU A 648 29.66 -3.03 -23.83
N SER A 649 29.02 -1.90 -23.57
CA SER A 649 29.00 -0.75 -24.48
C SER A 649 29.24 0.57 -23.77
N GLU A 650 29.89 1.51 -24.47
CA GLU A 650 29.94 2.95 -24.17
C GLU A 650 29.49 3.71 -25.42
N ILE A 651 28.22 4.10 -25.45
CA ILE A 651 27.64 4.93 -26.53
C ILE A 651 27.80 6.42 -26.25
N ILE A 652 28.05 6.81 -24.99
CA ILE A 652 28.30 8.18 -24.59
C ILE A 652 29.52 8.21 -23.66
N VAL A 653 30.48 9.08 -24.01
CA VAL A 653 31.68 9.40 -23.22
C VAL A 653 31.96 10.89 -23.31
N PHE A 654 32.62 11.43 -22.27
CA PHE A 654 32.98 12.85 -22.17
C PHE A 654 34.49 13.09 -22.04
N ASP A 655 35.32 12.06 -22.23
CA ASP A 655 36.78 12.13 -22.02
C ASP A 655 37.46 13.21 -22.88
N ASP A 656 36.89 13.53 -24.04
CA ASP A 656 37.37 14.54 -24.99
C ASP A 656 36.80 15.96 -24.76
N LEU A 657 35.89 16.13 -23.80
CA LEU A 657 35.31 17.43 -23.46
C LEU A 657 36.09 18.10 -22.32
N ALA A 658 36.56 19.33 -22.56
CA ALA A 658 37.18 20.14 -21.53
C ALA A 658 36.14 20.59 -20.49
N ARG A 659 36.47 20.48 -19.20
CA ARG A 659 35.64 20.95 -18.08
C ARG A 659 35.73 22.48 -17.90
N ASP A 660 35.20 23.20 -18.88
CA ASP A 660 35.07 24.65 -18.91
C ASP A 660 33.59 25.08 -18.82
N ASP A 661 33.30 26.38 -18.88
CA ASP A 661 31.95 26.94 -18.80
C ASP A 661 30.99 26.46 -19.92
N THR A 662 31.54 25.86 -20.99
CA THR A 662 30.78 25.29 -22.11
C THR A 662 30.65 23.77 -22.03
N TYR A 663 31.18 23.12 -21.00
CA TYR A 663 31.10 21.67 -20.83
C TYR A 663 29.65 21.20 -20.81
N ILE A 664 28.82 21.80 -19.95
CA ILE A 664 27.43 21.38 -19.72
C ILE A 664 26.64 21.40 -21.03
N SER A 665 26.73 22.49 -21.79
CA SER A 665 26.02 22.63 -23.07
C SER A 665 26.52 21.66 -24.13
N ARG A 666 27.84 21.44 -24.23
CA ARG A 666 28.42 20.47 -25.17
C ARG A 666 28.08 19.03 -24.83
N ALA A 667 28.12 18.67 -23.54
CA ALA A 667 27.79 17.33 -23.05
C ALA A 667 26.29 17.04 -23.22
N ALA A 668 25.41 17.98 -22.83
CA ALA A 668 23.97 17.86 -23.07
C ALA A 668 23.65 17.69 -24.56
N LYS A 669 24.24 18.53 -25.42
CA LYS A 669 24.10 18.40 -26.87
C LYS A 669 24.55 17.03 -27.38
N ARG A 670 25.69 16.52 -26.90
CA ARG A 670 26.16 15.17 -27.26
C ARG A 670 25.18 14.07 -26.86
N ILE A 671 24.58 14.17 -25.68
CA ILE A 671 23.56 13.23 -25.22
C ILE A 671 22.33 13.30 -26.13
N LEU A 672 21.77 14.49 -26.34
CA LEU A 672 20.54 14.68 -27.12
C LEU A 672 20.70 14.29 -28.60
N GLN A 673 21.88 14.51 -29.17
CA GLN A 673 22.20 14.14 -30.55
C GLN A 673 22.66 12.69 -30.71
N ASN A 674 22.67 11.89 -29.65
CA ASN A 674 22.96 10.46 -29.75
C ASN A 674 21.73 9.70 -30.27
N ALA A 675 21.92 8.79 -31.23
CA ALA A 675 20.83 8.05 -31.88
C ALA A 675 20.00 7.19 -30.90
N ASP A 676 20.64 6.57 -29.90
CA ASP A 676 19.94 5.78 -28.88
C ASP A 676 19.09 6.70 -27.98
N MET A 677 19.63 7.85 -27.55
CA MET A 677 18.89 8.83 -26.76
C MET A 677 17.69 9.41 -27.53
N TYR A 678 17.90 9.82 -28.78
CA TYR A 678 16.86 10.32 -29.66
C TYR A 678 15.74 9.30 -29.88
N SER A 679 16.08 8.03 -30.10
CA SER A 679 15.08 6.98 -30.25
C SER A 679 14.17 6.81 -29.02
N LEU A 680 14.65 7.17 -27.83
CA LEU A 680 13.87 7.16 -26.58
C LEU A 680 12.97 8.38 -26.45
N TYR A 681 13.52 9.60 -26.45
CA TYR A 681 12.70 10.79 -26.21
C TYR A 681 11.73 11.08 -27.37
N ARG A 682 12.07 10.68 -28.62
CA ARG A 682 11.18 10.80 -29.78
C ARG A 682 9.82 10.13 -29.54
N LYS A 683 9.80 8.96 -28.89
CA LYS A 683 8.55 8.23 -28.62
C LYS A 683 7.62 9.02 -27.72
N ILE A 684 8.14 9.57 -26.62
CA ILE A 684 7.34 10.38 -25.70
C ILE A 684 6.92 11.69 -26.34
N TYR A 685 7.82 12.34 -27.09
CA TYR A 685 7.48 13.57 -27.81
C TYR A 685 6.36 13.35 -28.82
N HIS A 686 6.37 12.24 -29.56
CA HIS A 686 5.27 11.87 -30.45
C HIS A 686 3.95 11.72 -29.70
N LEU A 687 3.94 11.03 -28.55
CA LEU A 687 2.73 10.90 -27.72
C LEU A 687 2.26 12.25 -27.17
N LYS A 688 3.18 13.14 -26.78
CA LYS A 688 2.86 14.52 -26.36
C LYS A 688 2.27 15.33 -27.52
N GLU A 689 2.85 15.22 -28.72
CA GLU A 689 2.35 15.85 -29.95
C GLU A 689 0.90 15.42 -30.23
N GLU A 690 0.60 14.11 -30.20
CA GLU A 690 -0.75 13.57 -30.39
C GLU A 690 -1.73 14.03 -29.31
N ASN A 691 -1.28 14.06 -28.05
CA ASN A 691 -2.11 14.51 -26.92
C ASN A 691 -2.47 16.00 -27.04
N VAL A 692 -1.55 16.86 -27.48
CA VAL A 692 -1.83 18.29 -27.74
C VAL A 692 -2.92 18.43 -28.80
N GLU A 693 -2.83 17.70 -29.91
CA GLU A 693 -3.87 17.73 -30.95
C GLU A 693 -5.22 17.22 -30.45
N HIS A 694 -5.21 16.13 -29.69
CA HIS A 694 -6.42 15.60 -29.07
C HIS A 694 -7.08 16.66 -28.17
N ASN A 695 -6.28 17.34 -27.35
CA ASN A 695 -6.76 18.41 -26.46
C ASN A 695 -7.36 19.60 -27.22
N PHE A 696 -6.79 20.00 -28.36
CA PHE A 696 -7.42 21.01 -29.22
C PHE A 696 -8.79 20.57 -29.71
N ARG A 697 -8.92 19.31 -30.18
CA ARG A 697 -10.17 18.77 -30.72
C ARG A 697 -11.28 18.64 -29.68
N ILE A 698 -10.97 18.26 -28.44
CA ILE A 698 -11.97 18.14 -27.37
C ILE A 698 -12.29 19.50 -26.74
N CYS A 699 -11.31 20.42 -26.69
CA CYS A 699 -11.52 21.79 -26.23
C CYS A 699 -12.63 22.47 -27.05
N VAL A 700 -12.55 22.41 -28.38
CA VAL A 700 -13.56 23.03 -29.26
C VAL A 700 -14.96 22.40 -29.18
N LYS A 701 -15.06 21.17 -28.67
CA LYS A 701 -16.34 20.50 -28.40
C LYS A 701 -16.96 20.92 -27.06
N GLY A 702 -16.26 21.73 -26.26
CA GLY A 702 -16.65 22.09 -24.90
C GLY A 702 -16.45 20.95 -23.89
N GLU A 703 -15.68 19.93 -24.24
CA GLU A 703 -15.30 18.84 -23.33
C GLU A 703 -14.10 19.28 -22.45
N ALA A 704 -13.91 18.60 -21.31
CA ALA A 704 -12.79 18.90 -20.42
C ALA A 704 -11.45 18.68 -21.14
N SER A 705 -10.61 19.72 -21.20
CA SER A 705 -9.33 19.71 -21.91
C SER A 705 -8.23 20.37 -21.09
N SER A 706 -6.98 20.04 -21.39
CA SER A 706 -5.81 20.62 -20.71
C SER A 706 -5.36 21.97 -21.30
N VAL A 707 -5.98 22.46 -22.37
CA VAL A 707 -5.54 23.65 -23.13
C VAL A 707 -5.39 24.88 -22.23
N PHE A 708 -6.31 25.08 -21.28
CA PHE A 708 -6.30 26.20 -20.32
C PHE A 708 -5.95 25.80 -18.88
N ALA A 709 -5.54 24.55 -18.66
CA ALA A 709 -5.32 24.01 -17.31
C ALA A 709 -4.22 24.78 -16.55
N ASP A 710 -3.18 25.24 -17.24
CA ASP A 710 -2.15 26.10 -16.64
C ASP A 710 -2.56 27.57 -16.67
N THR A 711 -3.61 27.93 -15.93
CA THR A 711 -4.03 29.33 -15.69
C THR A 711 -3.88 29.68 -14.22
N LYS A 712 -3.20 30.80 -13.92
CA LYS A 712 -2.91 31.24 -12.54
C LYS A 712 -3.33 32.69 -12.31
N GLU A 713 -3.85 32.94 -11.12
CA GLU A 713 -4.08 34.27 -10.57
C GLU A 713 -2.75 34.83 -10.05
N GLN A 714 -2.42 36.07 -10.41
CA GLN A 714 -1.15 36.71 -10.05
C GLN A 714 -1.37 38.18 -9.66
N ASN A 715 -0.58 38.64 -8.68
CA ASN A 715 -0.53 40.03 -8.23
C ASN A 715 -1.87 40.67 -7.82
N GLY A 716 -2.91 39.86 -7.58
CA GLY A 716 -4.24 40.30 -7.16
C GLY A 716 -5.12 40.91 -8.27
N CYS A 717 -4.58 41.16 -9.46
CA CYS A 717 -5.33 41.76 -10.59
C CYS A 717 -5.17 41.05 -11.94
N CYS A 718 -4.26 40.07 -12.04
CA CYS A 718 -3.93 39.43 -13.31
C CYS A 718 -4.32 37.95 -13.32
N ARG A 719 -4.84 37.47 -14.46
CA ARG A 719 -5.02 36.04 -14.72
C ARG A 719 -4.18 35.64 -15.94
N VAL A 720 -3.18 34.80 -15.72
CA VAL A 720 -2.19 34.43 -16.74
C VAL A 720 -2.24 32.94 -17.03
N GLY A 721 -2.58 32.60 -18.27
CA GLY A 721 -2.60 31.26 -18.82
C GLY A 721 -1.45 30.96 -19.79
N GLN A 722 -1.14 29.69 -19.98
CA GLN A 722 -0.19 29.22 -21.00
C GLN A 722 -0.68 27.91 -21.64
N THR A 723 -0.58 27.82 -22.96
CA THR A 723 -0.66 26.59 -23.73
C THR A 723 0.68 26.39 -24.44
N LYS A 724 1.27 25.20 -24.30
CA LYS A 724 2.47 24.81 -25.06
C LYS A 724 2.08 23.84 -26.16
N MET A 725 2.64 24.01 -27.34
CA MET A 725 2.44 23.10 -28.48
C MET A 725 3.74 22.88 -29.23
N PHE A 726 3.87 21.75 -29.91
CA PHE A 726 5.01 21.50 -30.78
C PHE A 726 4.80 22.19 -32.13
N ALA A 727 5.90 22.47 -32.85
CA ALA A 727 5.83 23.10 -34.17
C ALA A 727 4.90 22.32 -35.14
N LYS A 728 4.91 20.98 -35.07
CA LYS A 728 4.03 20.11 -35.87
C LYS A 728 2.55 20.25 -35.55
N ASN A 729 2.18 20.69 -34.34
CA ASN A 729 0.77 20.88 -33.97
C ASN A 729 0.21 22.19 -34.52
N HIS A 730 1.05 23.09 -35.02
CA HIS A 730 0.62 24.42 -35.43
C HIS A 730 -0.47 24.42 -36.52
N PRO A 731 -0.41 23.59 -37.59
CA PRO A 731 -1.50 23.50 -38.57
C PRO A 731 -2.84 23.10 -37.95
N THR A 732 -2.81 22.14 -37.00
CA THR A 732 -3.99 21.71 -36.26
C THR A 732 -4.53 22.85 -35.37
N TYR A 733 -3.64 23.56 -34.68
CA TYR A 733 -4.01 24.74 -33.88
C TYR A 733 -4.66 25.83 -34.74
N LEU A 734 -4.10 26.18 -35.91
CA LEU A 734 -4.67 27.19 -36.81
C LEU A 734 -6.10 26.86 -37.24
N THR A 735 -6.40 25.57 -37.43
CA THR A 735 -7.75 25.10 -37.77
C THR A 735 -8.78 25.42 -36.67
N TYR A 736 -8.35 25.40 -35.41
CA TYR A 736 -9.22 25.56 -34.24
C TYR A 736 -9.03 26.90 -33.49
N SER A 737 -8.06 27.72 -33.88
CA SER A 737 -7.57 28.84 -33.07
C SER A 737 -8.66 29.84 -32.70
N ASN A 738 -9.57 30.16 -33.62
CA ASN A 738 -10.67 31.10 -33.36
C ASN A 738 -11.69 30.56 -32.37
N GLN A 739 -12.00 29.26 -32.44
CA GLN A 739 -12.92 28.62 -31.49
C GLN A 739 -12.30 28.53 -30.10
N ILE A 740 -11.02 28.16 -30.03
CA ILE A 740 -10.26 28.11 -28.77
C ILE A 740 -10.19 29.52 -28.13
N ARG A 741 -9.85 30.57 -28.90
CA ARG A 741 -9.87 31.96 -28.42
C ARG A 741 -11.25 32.39 -27.91
N GLY A 742 -12.32 31.95 -28.58
CA GLY A 742 -13.70 32.21 -28.13
C GLY A 742 -14.04 31.58 -26.79
N LEU A 743 -13.61 30.32 -26.58
CA LEU A 743 -13.77 29.64 -25.30
C LEU A 743 -12.95 30.31 -24.20
N TRP A 744 -11.70 30.68 -24.48
CA TRP A 744 -10.86 31.42 -23.55
C TRP A 744 -11.49 32.77 -23.15
N TYR A 745 -11.97 33.54 -24.12
CA TYR A 745 -12.64 34.82 -23.87
C TYR A 745 -13.91 34.65 -23.02
N ALA A 746 -14.72 33.63 -23.31
CA ALA A 746 -15.93 33.35 -22.53
C ALA A 746 -15.59 32.99 -21.08
N ASP A 747 -14.56 32.18 -20.86
CA ASP A 747 -14.06 31.84 -19.52
C ASP A 747 -13.48 33.05 -18.79
N ALA A 748 -12.68 33.88 -19.46
CA ALA A 748 -12.14 35.11 -18.92
C ALA A 748 -13.25 36.10 -18.50
N SER A 749 -14.23 36.32 -19.37
CA SER A 749 -15.38 37.20 -19.11
C SER A 749 -16.23 36.71 -17.95
N LYS A 750 -16.49 35.39 -17.90
CA LYS A 750 -17.23 34.78 -16.79
C LYS A 750 -16.47 34.93 -15.48
N PHE A 751 -15.18 34.65 -15.46
CA PHE A 751 -14.34 34.78 -14.26
C PHE A 751 -14.34 36.22 -13.73
N PHE A 752 -14.17 37.22 -14.60
CA PHE A 752 -14.25 38.64 -14.19
C PHE A 752 -15.62 39.00 -13.59
N SER A 753 -16.72 38.45 -14.13
CA SER A 753 -18.05 38.69 -13.56
C SER A 753 -18.23 38.13 -12.14
N GLU A 754 -17.46 37.09 -11.80
CA GLU A 754 -17.44 36.48 -10.46
C GLU A 754 -16.41 37.15 -9.54
N ARG A 755 -15.29 37.64 -10.10
CA ARG A 755 -14.15 38.23 -9.38
C ARG A 755 -13.60 39.44 -10.13
N SER A 756 -14.25 40.59 -9.95
CA SER A 756 -13.95 41.81 -10.69
C SER A 756 -12.59 42.43 -10.37
N GLU A 757 -11.90 41.97 -9.33
CA GLU A 757 -10.53 42.39 -9.02
C GLU A 757 -9.51 41.91 -10.07
N PHE A 758 -9.79 40.82 -10.79
CA PHE A 758 -8.95 40.31 -11.89
C PHE A 758 -9.41 40.85 -13.22
N ASP A 759 -8.89 42.01 -13.61
CA ASP A 759 -9.32 42.74 -14.79
C ASP A 759 -8.32 42.66 -15.97
N LEU A 760 -7.13 42.07 -15.77
CA LEU A 760 -6.17 41.81 -16.83
C LEU A 760 -6.01 40.31 -17.09
N HIS A 761 -6.50 39.85 -18.24
CA HIS A 761 -6.40 38.46 -18.66
C HIS A 761 -5.39 38.30 -19.79
N ILE A 762 -4.44 37.41 -19.59
CA ILE A 762 -3.33 37.14 -20.51
C ILE A 762 -3.27 35.63 -20.78
N HIS A 763 -3.12 35.22 -22.03
CA HIS A 763 -2.88 33.82 -22.37
C HIS A 763 -1.79 33.68 -23.42
N MET A 764 -0.79 32.84 -23.14
CA MET A 764 0.31 32.58 -24.07
C MET A 764 0.05 31.29 -24.84
N VAL A 765 0.25 31.31 -26.16
CA VAL A 765 0.40 30.11 -26.97
C VAL A 765 1.84 30.06 -27.45
N SER A 766 2.61 29.10 -26.91
CA SER A 766 4.06 29.03 -27.10
C SER A 766 4.46 27.74 -27.81
N THR A 767 5.42 27.85 -28.72
CA THR A 767 6.02 26.71 -29.42
C THR A 767 7.18 26.14 -28.61
N ILE A 768 7.15 24.83 -28.39
CA ILE A 768 8.26 24.05 -27.84
C ILE A 768 8.91 23.19 -28.95
N PRO A 769 10.23 22.94 -28.86
CA PRO A 769 10.93 22.14 -29.87
C PRO A 769 10.41 20.71 -29.92
N GLY A 770 10.25 20.17 -31.14
CA GLY A 770 9.95 18.77 -31.37
C GLY A 770 11.20 17.89 -31.26
N ALA A 771 11.02 16.57 -31.18
CA ALA A 771 12.15 15.66 -31.02
C ALA A 771 13.16 15.72 -32.19
N GLU A 772 12.67 15.94 -33.40
CA GLU A 772 13.50 16.11 -34.60
C GLU A 772 14.34 17.39 -34.52
N ASP A 773 13.75 18.48 -34.03
CA ASP A 773 14.41 19.78 -33.93
C ASP A 773 15.59 19.72 -32.96
N VAL A 774 15.37 19.06 -31.81
CA VAL A 774 16.41 18.82 -30.79
C VAL A 774 17.54 17.97 -31.38
N TYR A 775 17.20 16.88 -32.06
CA TYR A 775 18.19 15.95 -32.62
C TYR A 775 19.03 16.61 -33.72
N ALA A 776 18.38 17.34 -34.64
CA ALA A 776 19.04 18.05 -35.72
C ALA A 776 19.79 19.31 -35.23
N GLY A 777 19.45 19.82 -34.04
CA GLY A 777 19.97 21.09 -33.51
C GLY A 777 19.44 22.31 -34.27
N THR A 778 18.18 22.26 -34.71
CA THR A 778 17.50 23.31 -35.51
C THR A 778 16.43 24.07 -34.73
N GLU A 779 16.45 23.95 -33.40
CA GLU A 779 15.51 24.60 -32.48
C GLU A 779 15.45 26.12 -32.72
N GLY A 780 14.24 26.70 -32.64
CA GLY A 780 14.01 28.14 -32.73
C GLY A 780 13.96 28.72 -34.15
N SER A 781 14.14 27.89 -35.18
CA SER A 781 13.99 28.28 -36.59
C SER A 781 12.64 27.82 -37.15
N TYR A 782 11.55 28.46 -36.71
CA TYR A 782 10.20 28.12 -37.15
C TYR A 782 9.63 29.20 -38.09
N GLU A 783 8.87 28.79 -39.10
CA GLU A 783 8.24 29.72 -40.06
C GLU A 783 7.06 30.49 -39.44
N HIS A 784 6.47 29.98 -38.35
CA HIS A 784 5.31 30.58 -37.70
C HIS A 784 5.66 31.48 -36.51
N LYS A 785 4.63 32.18 -36.03
CA LYS A 785 4.71 33.05 -34.85
C LYS A 785 3.91 32.46 -33.68
N ASP A 786 4.43 32.65 -32.47
CA ASP A 786 3.71 32.40 -31.22
C ASP A 786 2.74 33.55 -30.92
N GLU A 787 1.80 33.34 -29.99
CA GLU A 787 0.75 34.31 -29.69
C GLU A 787 0.68 34.66 -28.20
N LEU A 788 0.35 35.93 -27.92
CA LEU A 788 -0.02 36.44 -26.61
C LEU A 788 -1.39 37.11 -26.72
N TRP A 789 -2.40 36.49 -26.11
CA TRP A 789 -3.77 36.99 -26.09
C TRP A 789 -3.98 37.88 -24.88
N LEU A 790 -4.62 39.01 -25.10
CA LEU A 790 -4.87 40.03 -24.08
C LEU A 790 -6.34 40.42 -24.10
N TRP A 791 -6.96 40.38 -22.92
CA TRP A 791 -8.33 40.84 -22.73
C TRP A 791 -8.43 41.67 -21.45
N ILE A 792 -9.19 42.75 -21.55
CA ILE A 792 -9.59 43.62 -20.44
C ILE A 792 -11.07 43.98 -20.54
N PRO A 793 -11.79 44.15 -19.41
CA PRO A 793 -13.12 44.75 -19.39
C PRO A 793 -13.03 46.26 -19.66
N SER A 794 -14.15 46.88 -20.02
CA SER A 794 -14.23 48.33 -20.28
C SER A 794 -14.29 49.15 -18.99
N THR A 795 -13.19 49.15 -18.23
CA THR A 795 -13.00 49.99 -17.04
C THR A 795 -11.70 50.78 -17.13
N ASP A 796 -11.66 51.93 -16.47
CA ASP A 796 -10.45 52.77 -16.44
C ASP A 796 -9.29 52.04 -15.73
N LEU A 797 -9.61 51.29 -14.66
CA LEU A 797 -8.61 50.52 -13.91
C LEU A 797 -7.95 49.43 -14.77
N ALA A 798 -8.75 48.68 -15.54
CA ALA A 798 -8.22 47.63 -16.41
C ALA A 798 -7.36 48.20 -17.55
N THR A 799 -7.75 49.39 -18.04
CA THR A 799 -6.97 50.15 -19.02
C THR A 799 -5.60 50.53 -18.45
N GLU A 800 -5.55 51.06 -17.23
CA GLU A 800 -4.28 51.40 -16.56
C GLU A 800 -3.42 50.16 -16.27
N HIS A 801 -4.02 49.04 -15.85
CA HIS A 801 -3.32 47.77 -15.67
C HIS A 801 -2.71 47.26 -16.97
N LEU A 802 -3.43 47.32 -18.10
CA LEU A 802 -2.88 46.96 -19.41
C LEU A 802 -1.76 47.90 -19.87
N LYS A 803 -1.92 49.22 -19.70
CA LYS A 803 -0.86 50.21 -20.00
C LYS A 803 0.41 49.94 -19.20
N SER A 804 0.25 49.70 -17.90
CA SER A 804 1.34 49.37 -16.97
C SER A 804 2.06 48.09 -17.40
N PHE A 805 1.30 47.05 -17.75
CA PHE A 805 1.84 45.81 -18.29
C PHE A 805 2.65 46.05 -19.57
N LEU A 806 2.06 46.68 -20.59
CA LEU A 806 2.72 46.90 -21.89
C LEU A 806 3.99 47.75 -21.76
N SER A 807 3.95 48.81 -20.95
CA SER A 807 5.11 49.69 -20.71
C SER A 807 6.26 49.00 -20.00
N SER A 808 5.95 48.03 -19.14
CA SER A 808 6.95 47.18 -18.49
C SER A 808 7.43 46.08 -19.44
N PHE A 809 6.51 45.42 -20.14
CA PHE A 809 6.75 44.25 -20.97
C PHE A 809 7.64 44.55 -22.19
N LYS A 810 7.59 45.78 -22.74
CA LYS A 810 8.52 46.19 -23.80
C LYS A 810 10.00 46.14 -23.41
N GLN A 811 10.31 46.10 -22.12
CA GLN A 811 11.69 46.02 -21.62
C GLN A 811 12.22 44.59 -21.58
N GLN A 812 11.37 43.58 -21.79
CA GLN A 812 11.77 42.17 -21.83
C GLN A 812 12.74 41.91 -23.00
N PRO A 813 14.01 41.49 -22.77
CA PRO A 813 14.98 41.30 -23.84
C PRO A 813 14.52 40.40 -24.99
N ALA A 814 13.74 39.37 -24.70
CA ALA A 814 13.18 38.44 -25.68
C ALA A 814 12.14 39.08 -26.62
N ILE A 815 11.54 40.20 -26.21
CA ILE A 815 10.52 40.95 -26.95
C ILE A 815 11.14 42.15 -27.66
N ALA A 816 12.08 42.84 -27.01
CA ALA A 816 12.72 44.06 -27.54
C ALA A 816 13.46 43.83 -28.88
N ASN A 817 14.00 42.62 -29.10
CA ASN A 817 14.75 42.26 -30.30
C ASN A 817 13.97 41.30 -31.24
N ASN A 818 12.65 41.26 -31.14
CA ASN A 818 11.80 40.30 -31.85
C ASN A 818 11.03 40.93 -33.01
N ASP A 819 10.62 40.12 -34.00
CA ASP A 819 9.71 40.55 -35.05
C ASP A 819 8.26 40.46 -34.55
N ILE A 820 7.73 41.57 -34.05
CA ILE A 820 6.42 41.64 -33.40
C ILE A 820 5.38 42.26 -34.29
N GLU A 821 4.17 41.71 -34.28
CA GLU A 821 2.97 42.30 -34.86
C GLU A 821 1.80 42.18 -33.88
N VAL A 822 0.80 43.06 -34.02
CA VAL A 822 -0.40 43.04 -33.18
C VAL A 822 -1.65 43.03 -34.03
N GLU A 823 -2.60 42.17 -33.69
CA GLU A 823 -3.93 42.13 -34.27
C GLU A 823 -4.98 42.45 -33.21
N PHE A 824 -5.85 43.42 -33.50
CA PHE A 824 -6.98 43.78 -32.66
C PHE A 824 -8.27 43.20 -33.24
N LEU A 825 -8.96 42.41 -32.44
CA LEU A 825 -10.20 41.74 -32.81
C LEU A 825 -11.40 42.41 -32.09
N GLY A 826 -12.55 42.45 -32.76
CA GLY A 826 -13.83 42.84 -32.17
C GLY A 826 -14.09 44.35 -32.03
N ASP A 827 -15.18 44.69 -31.35
CA ASP A 827 -15.74 46.05 -31.32
C ASP A 827 -14.90 47.06 -30.51
N ASN A 828 -13.97 46.58 -29.67
CA ASN A 828 -13.05 47.40 -28.86
C ASN A 828 -11.68 47.61 -29.52
N ALA A 829 -11.50 47.23 -30.80
CA ALA A 829 -10.23 47.30 -31.50
C ALA A 829 -9.58 48.70 -31.45
N ALA A 830 -10.37 49.76 -31.68
CA ALA A 830 -9.87 51.14 -31.65
C ALA A 830 -9.35 51.57 -30.26
N MET A 831 -9.99 51.11 -29.19
CA MET A 831 -9.54 51.36 -27.81
C MET A 831 -8.21 50.66 -27.54
N LEU A 832 -8.09 49.38 -27.94
CA LEU A 832 -6.86 48.62 -27.78
C LEU A 832 -5.71 49.21 -28.61
N ASP A 833 -5.97 49.65 -29.85
CA ASP A 833 -4.97 50.32 -30.68
C ASP A 833 -4.43 51.60 -30.03
N GLN A 834 -5.31 52.41 -29.45
CA GLN A 834 -4.91 53.60 -28.69
C GLN A 834 -4.02 53.22 -27.48
N ILE A 835 -4.42 52.23 -26.68
CA ILE A 835 -3.64 51.77 -25.52
C ILE A 835 -2.23 51.30 -25.94
N PHE A 836 -2.14 50.52 -27.01
CA PHE A 836 -0.86 50.05 -27.55
C PHE A 836 0.00 51.20 -28.12
N ASN A 837 -0.61 52.20 -28.75
CA ASN A 837 0.08 53.43 -29.21
C ASN A 837 0.73 54.20 -28.05
N GLU A 838 0.04 54.29 -26.91
CA GLU A 838 0.52 55.06 -25.76
C GLU A 838 1.60 54.31 -24.98
N SER A 839 1.52 52.98 -24.89
CA SER A 839 2.27 52.20 -23.89
C SER A 839 3.30 51.21 -24.44
N PHE A 840 3.23 50.85 -25.72
CA PHE A 840 4.11 49.86 -26.36
C PHE A 840 5.02 50.49 -27.45
N PHE A 841 5.97 49.75 -28.01
CA PHE A 841 6.78 50.26 -29.12
C PHE A 841 6.03 50.20 -30.45
N PRO A 842 6.44 50.98 -31.47
CA PRO A 842 5.84 50.90 -32.80
C PRO A 842 6.02 49.51 -33.42
N VAL A 843 4.90 48.85 -33.74
CA VAL A 843 4.83 47.52 -34.36
C VAL A 843 3.77 47.52 -35.46
N PRO A 844 3.88 46.68 -36.51
CA PRO A 844 2.81 46.42 -37.47
C PRO A 844 1.49 46.07 -36.77
N ARG A 845 0.39 46.69 -37.22
CA ARG A 845 -0.93 46.53 -36.60
C ARG A 845 -1.97 46.16 -37.63
N ARG A 846 -2.88 45.27 -37.24
CA ARG A 846 -4.01 44.84 -38.05
C ARG A 846 -5.29 44.93 -37.24
N GLU A 847 -6.31 45.59 -37.78
CA GLU A 847 -7.66 45.56 -37.21
C GLU A 847 -8.53 44.60 -38.00
N THR A 848 -9.15 43.65 -37.29
CA THR A 848 -10.09 42.69 -37.90
C THR A 848 -11.46 42.85 -37.23
N ALA A 849 -12.30 43.70 -37.82
CA ALA A 849 -13.58 44.14 -37.24
C ALA A 849 -14.67 43.05 -37.20
N LYS A 850 -14.59 42.00 -38.04
CA LYS A 850 -15.59 40.91 -38.07
C LYS A 850 -14.94 39.57 -38.43
N TYR A 851 -14.92 38.65 -37.46
CA TYR A 851 -14.80 37.21 -37.72
C TYR A 851 -16.20 36.61 -37.83
N GLU A 852 -16.38 35.66 -38.74
CA GLU A 852 -17.63 34.95 -39.07
C GLU A 852 -18.39 34.44 -37.82
N GLY A 853 -19.25 35.29 -37.23
CA GLY A 853 -20.17 34.92 -36.15
C GLY A 853 -19.62 34.89 -34.72
N ILE A 854 -18.35 35.20 -34.46
CA ILE A 854 -17.75 35.18 -33.11
C ILE A 854 -17.28 36.58 -32.70
N ARG A 855 -17.85 37.12 -31.61
CA ARG A 855 -17.37 38.37 -30.98
C ARG A 855 -16.14 38.07 -30.11
N LEU A 856 -14.96 38.51 -30.56
CA LEU A 856 -13.69 38.34 -29.85
C LEU A 856 -13.04 39.70 -29.59
N PRO A 857 -13.38 40.43 -28.51
CA PRO A 857 -12.83 41.76 -28.23
C PRO A 857 -11.44 41.70 -27.58
N ILE A 858 -10.47 41.06 -28.24
CA ILE A 858 -9.14 40.73 -27.69
C ILE A 858 -8.02 41.33 -28.56
N ALA A 859 -6.86 41.58 -27.96
CA ALA A 859 -5.62 41.83 -28.71
C ALA A 859 -4.78 40.55 -28.80
N ILE A 860 -4.20 40.29 -29.96
CA ILE A 860 -3.28 39.18 -30.22
C ILE A 860 -1.93 39.77 -30.61
N LEU A 861 -0.94 39.65 -29.74
CA LEU A 861 0.44 40.03 -30.01
C LEU A 861 1.19 38.78 -30.49
N ARG A 862 1.79 38.84 -31.69
CA ARG A 862 2.54 37.74 -32.30
C ARG A 862 4.02 38.05 -32.38
N TYR A 863 4.85 37.04 -32.17
CA TYR A 863 6.31 37.14 -32.13
C TYR A 863 6.94 35.83 -32.61
N ASN A 864 8.23 35.82 -32.93
CA ASN A 864 8.92 34.63 -33.43
C ASN A 864 8.67 33.42 -32.52
N ALA A 865 8.22 32.31 -33.11
CA ALA A 865 7.91 31.12 -32.35
C ALA A 865 9.16 30.59 -31.63
N GLY A 866 8.97 30.08 -30.42
CA GLY A 866 10.11 29.60 -29.64
C GLY A 866 10.92 30.73 -28.98
N THR A 867 10.38 31.95 -28.84
CA THR A 867 11.06 33.03 -28.11
C THR A 867 10.70 33.09 -26.61
N LEU A 868 9.44 32.80 -26.24
CA LEU A 868 8.94 32.85 -24.85
C LEU A 868 8.58 31.45 -24.33
N ASN A 869 9.59 30.59 -24.18
CA ASN A 869 9.38 29.14 -24.04
C ASN A 869 9.32 28.67 -22.58
N SER A 870 9.87 29.46 -21.66
CA SER A 870 9.99 29.13 -20.24
C SER A 870 9.29 30.14 -19.34
N ARG A 871 8.09 29.74 -18.91
CA ARG A 871 7.37 30.11 -17.68
C ARG A 871 6.69 31.47 -17.71
N LYS A 872 5.49 31.53 -17.11
CA LYS A 872 4.84 32.75 -16.63
C LYS A 872 5.82 33.73 -15.99
N ALA A 873 6.91 33.26 -15.38
CA ALA A 873 8.03 34.06 -14.89
C ALA A 873 8.71 35.01 -15.90
N MET A 874 8.54 34.84 -17.22
CA MET A 874 8.98 35.81 -18.23
C MET A 874 7.97 36.95 -18.45
N ILE A 875 6.73 36.80 -17.98
CA ILE A 875 5.67 37.82 -18.02
C ILE A 875 5.42 38.40 -16.61
N SER A 876 5.41 37.55 -15.58
CA SER A 876 5.11 37.87 -14.18
C SER A 876 5.88 39.08 -13.63
N PRO A 877 7.19 39.29 -13.93
CA PRO A 877 7.93 40.47 -13.47
C PRO A 877 7.38 41.79 -14.01
N TYR A 878 6.68 41.74 -15.14
CA TYR A 878 6.15 42.91 -15.86
C TYR A 878 4.65 43.10 -15.62
N LEU A 879 3.99 42.21 -14.88
CA LEU A 879 2.58 42.36 -14.53
C LEU A 879 2.39 43.49 -13.50
N PRO A 880 1.27 44.24 -13.59
CA PRO A 880 0.92 45.22 -12.56
C PRO A 880 0.75 44.53 -11.20
N LYS A 881 0.97 45.31 -10.12
CA LYS A 881 0.78 44.87 -8.74
C LYS A 881 -0.20 45.80 -8.05
N ILE A 882 -1.19 45.23 -7.38
CA ILE A 882 -2.00 45.98 -6.42
C ILE A 882 -1.07 46.35 -5.25
N LEU A 883 -0.92 47.67 -5.01
CA LEU A 883 -0.18 48.21 -3.86
C LEU A 883 -0.96 48.06 -2.57
#